data_AF-A0AAE1BV63-F1
#
_entry.id   AF-A0AAE1BV63-F1
#
_cell.length_a   1.000
_cell.length_b   1.000
_cell.length_c   1.000
_cell.angle_alpha   90.00
_cell.angle_beta   90.00
_cell.angle_gamma   90.00
#
_symmetry.space_group_name_H-M   'P 1'
#
loop_
_entity.id
_entity.type
_entity.pdbx_description
1 polymer ?
#
loop_
_entity_poly.entity_id
_entity_poly.type
_entity_poly.pdbx_seq_one_letter_code
_entity_poly.pdbx_strand_id
1 'polypeptide(L)'
;MGALGSFGGLFDLREAGYTDPILVSGTDGVGTKLKIAHGSNQHNTLGQDLVAMCVNDILVHGARPLFFLDYLATSVLDVAQTVAVVEGVARGCRMAGCALIGGETAEMPGIYPRGEYDLAGFGVGAVERTRLLPRPDTMGPGDTLVALPSSGLHSNGFSLVRRILEADRLSYNDPAPFSPSLSLGTALLTPTTIYPKLLMSALESGLVKGAAHITGGGLTHNIPRILPDNLCAVLKATHWHIHTVFKWIFAHGVSSNEMAGTFNCGLGMVLVVGSGDVEKVVGLIGQGEAKVVGVLTERKQDAPQVIVEELENCLSIELSAMLPMCPSMSTPRTKVAILISGTGTNLQALIDHTRCGLSRGEIVLVLSNKEGVEGITRAEKAGIYTKVIPHQKFESRESFECAVTRELRSAGTDLICLAGFMRVLTGGFVSEWSGRLVNVHPSLLPMFKGIGAQRQALQAGVTLSGCTVHFVAEEVDGGAIITQESVPVLPDDTEDSLTQRIKTAEHKAYPRALEMLARGEVVLGEDGRCINSTIIHLLPERKDVDYFSIFLHFHHFPAINIAPQDIIKMPVRGNTFKIFVGNLSDRTSSTDIRELFEEHGSVVEADVVKNYGFVHMEKEDEGRAAIEVLNGHSLHGKHIVVEASTGARKGGNQKTKIFVGNVHKDAKVDELKGLFEVYGSVVEADILTNYAFLHMDDECQAQRAIRELDGYELHGLRLRVQESTSRVRQQAGMGNPDMCYRCGSGGHWSKECPRDGRLSGGGGGGGGGGGGGSRYPPQPPPERERGGRGSFGASSRYDPYPPPPPPSYARERLIRYREEFDRFGRYDRYYDEGLFESRYGDPPPPLPPLPPPMMRDSMYDHHRRPPLPPLPPPELPGYLRYGRRSPPPPRSRGMDSGSRRRSISPPPHHSLQFHPPPSSRGYVPLTRRPY
;
A
#
# COMPACT_ATOMS: atom_id res chain seq x y z
N MET A 1 -3.62 -7.67 35.77
CA MET A 1 -2.55 -8.65 35.44
C MET A 1 -1.55 -7.93 34.52
N GLY A 2 -0.27 -7.86 34.89
CA GLY A 2 0.80 -7.18 34.12
C GLY A 2 0.90 -5.66 34.32
N ALA A 3 2.12 -5.14 34.50
CA ALA A 3 2.44 -3.71 34.44
C ALA A 3 3.01 -3.37 33.06
N LEU A 4 2.81 -2.13 32.58
CA LEU A 4 3.47 -1.63 31.37
C LEU A 4 5.00 -1.82 31.51
N GLY A 5 5.62 -2.48 30.54
CA GLY A 5 7.05 -2.84 30.57
C GLY A 5 7.37 -4.33 30.78
N SER A 6 6.38 -5.22 30.89
CA SER A 6 6.59 -6.67 30.73
C SER A 6 6.76 -7.07 29.26
N PHE A 7 7.37 -8.23 28.98
CA PHE A 7 7.56 -8.78 27.62
C PHE A 7 6.27 -8.92 26.77
N GLY A 8 5.09 -8.79 27.38
CA GLY A 8 3.81 -8.76 26.71
C GLY A 8 2.68 -8.40 27.67
N GLY A 9 1.57 -7.89 27.11
CA GLY A 9 0.30 -7.71 27.82
C GLY A 9 -0.49 -9.02 27.89
N LEU A 10 -1.24 -9.22 28.98
CA LEU A 10 -2.07 -10.41 29.20
C LEU A 10 -3.54 -9.99 29.30
N PHE A 11 -4.43 -10.78 28.68
CA PHE A 11 -5.89 -10.56 28.73
C PHE A 11 -6.61 -11.87 29.06
N ASP A 12 -7.47 -11.85 30.08
CA ASP A 12 -8.21 -13.03 30.53
C ASP A 12 -9.63 -13.05 29.91
N LEU A 13 -9.84 -13.97 28.96
CA LEU A 13 -11.13 -14.15 28.29
C LEU A 13 -12.21 -14.72 29.20
N ARG A 14 -11.83 -15.51 30.21
CA ARG A 14 -12.76 -16.13 31.14
C ARG A 14 -13.31 -15.09 32.10
N GLU A 15 -12.46 -14.22 32.64
CA GLU A 15 -12.92 -13.08 33.45
C GLU A 15 -13.73 -12.08 32.62
N ALA A 16 -13.44 -11.94 31.32
CA ALA A 16 -14.25 -11.15 30.40
C ALA A 16 -15.62 -11.78 30.08
N GLY A 17 -15.92 -12.98 30.59
CA GLY A 17 -17.24 -13.60 30.55
C GLY A 17 -17.52 -14.49 29.32
N TYR A 18 -16.51 -14.86 28.55
CA TYR A 18 -16.68 -15.71 27.38
C TYR A 18 -16.70 -17.21 27.70
N THR A 19 -17.48 -17.96 26.94
CA THR A 19 -17.59 -19.43 27.08
C THR A 19 -16.94 -20.17 25.91
N ASP A 20 -17.32 -19.89 24.66
CA ASP A 20 -16.69 -20.41 23.43
C ASP A 20 -16.31 -19.25 22.49
N PRO A 21 -15.32 -18.43 22.90
CA PRO A 21 -14.95 -17.25 22.14
C PRO A 21 -14.21 -17.62 20.84
N ILE A 22 -14.55 -16.91 19.78
CA ILE A 22 -13.70 -16.72 18.61
C ILE A 22 -13.00 -15.37 18.77
N LEU A 23 -11.68 -15.38 18.68
CA LEU A 23 -10.89 -14.15 18.61
C LEU A 23 -10.91 -13.59 17.19
N VAL A 24 -11.17 -12.30 17.10
CA VAL A 24 -11.15 -11.54 15.85
C VAL A 24 -10.08 -10.47 15.98
N SER A 25 -9.08 -10.52 15.12
CA SER A 25 -7.99 -9.54 15.07
C SER A 25 -8.06 -8.73 13.79
N GLY A 26 -7.83 -7.42 13.91
CA GLY A 26 -7.71 -6.50 12.79
C GLY A 26 -6.43 -5.68 12.94
N THR A 27 -5.79 -5.38 11.82
CA THR A 27 -4.66 -4.45 11.76
C THR A 27 -4.93 -3.42 10.70
N ASP A 28 -4.63 -2.17 11.02
CA ASP A 28 -4.82 -1.06 10.09
C ASP A 28 -3.86 0.09 10.42
N GLY A 29 -3.72 1.02 9.48
CA GLY A 29 -3.01 2.27 9.64
C GLY A 29 -3.93 3.47 9.46
N VAL A 30 -3.41 4.67 9.69
CA VAL A 30 -4.14 5.92 9.43
C VAL A 30 -4.06 6.33 7.94
N GLY A 31 -3.09 5.78 7.21
CA GLY A 31 -2.89 6.05 5.79
C GLY A 31 -2.39 7.46 5.50
N THR A 32 -2.65 7.96 4.29
CA THR A 32 -2.09 9.26 3.82
C THR A 32 -2.69 10.49 4.51
N LYS A 33 -3.66 10.31 5.42
CA LYS A 33 -4.10 11.37 6.36
C LYS A 33 -2.95 11.86 7.25
N LEU A 34 -1.95 11.01 7.54
CA LEU A 34 -0.72 11.39 8.25
C LEU A 34 0.02 12.56 7.57
N LYS A 35 -0.01 12.64 6.23
CA LYS A 35 0.65 13.73 5.50
C LYS A 35 -0.04 15.09 5.75
N ILE A 36 -1.35 15.11 5.97
CA ILE A 36 -2.08 16.33 6.37
C ILE A 36 -1.67 16.72 7.79
N ALA A 37 -1.57 15.76 8.70
CA ALA A 37 -1.14 15.99 10.07
C ALA A 37 0.30 16.52 10.16
N HIS A 38 1.23 15.96 9.39
CA HIS A 38 2.60 16.46 9.29
C HIS A 38 2.63 17.89 8.74
N GLY A 39 1.90 18.15 7.64
CA GLY A 39 1.88 19.47 7.01
C GLY A 39 1.18 20.57 7.81
N SER A 40 0.24 20.21 8.68
CA SER A 40 -0.50 21.14 9.56
C SER A 40 0.01 21.17 11.00
N ASN A 41 0.99 20.33 11.34
CA ASN A 41 1.53 20.14 12.69
C ASN A 41 0.44 19.84 13.75
N GLN A 42 -0.54 18.99 13.40
CA GLN A 42 -1.67 18.61 14.25
C GLN A 42 -1.73 17.08 14.38
N HIS A 43 -1.45 16.55 15.58
CA HIS A 43 -1.25 15.10 15.79
C HIS A 43 -2.18 14.46 16.84
N ASN A 44 -2.87 15.28 17.62
CA ASN A 44 -3.66 14.87 18.79
C ASN A 44 -4.84 13.94 18.48
N THR A 45 -5.38 13.96 17.27
CA THR A 45 -6.55 13.13 16.88
C THR A 45 -6.18 11.85 16.15
N LEU A 46 -4.94 11.72 15.66
CA LEU A 46 -4.54 10.59 14.80
C LEU A 46 -4.56 9.24 15.52
N GLY A 47 -4.26 9.22 16.82
CA GLY A 47 -4.39 8.00 17.59
C GLY A 47 -5.84 7.50 17.70
N GLN A 48 -6.83 8.40 17.68
CA GLN A 48 -8.25 8.00 17.60
C GLN A 48 -8.56 7.39 16.24
N ASP A 49 -8.07 7.98 15.15
CA ASP A 49 -8.21 7.42 13.80
C ASP A 49 -7.63 6.00 13.72
N LEU A 50 -6.43 5.78 14.27
CA LEU A 50 -5.77 4.48 14.29
C LEU A 50 -6.61 3.42 15.00
N VAL A 51 -7.09 3.75 16.20
CA VAL A 51 -7.93 2.83 16.97
C VAL A 51 -9.24 2.57 16.23
N ALA A 52 -9.92 3.62 15.75
CA ALA A 52 -11.21 3.53 15.08
C ALA A 52 -11.17 2.60 13.87
N MET A 53 -10.14 2.71 13.03
CA MET A 53 -9.96 1.85 11.86
C MET A 53 -9.92 0.37 12.25
N CYS A 54 -9.11 0.01 13.25
CA CYS A 54 -9.00 -1.38 13.69
C CYS A 54 -10.25 -1.89 14.43
N VAL A 55 -10.80 -1.11 15.35
CA VAL A 55 -11.91 -1.58 16.21
C VAL A 55 -13.21 -1.68 15.43
N ASN A 56 -13.44 -0.79 14.46
CA ASN A 56 -14.64 -0.85 13.61
C ASN A 56 -14.59 -2.05 12.66
N ASP A 57 -13.40 -2.46 12.20
CA ASP A 57 -13.24 -3.65 11.34
C ASP A 57 -13.50 -4.95 12.10
N ILE A 58 -13.01 -5.11 13.32
CA ILE A 58 -13.35 -6.32 14.12
C ILE A 58 -14.83 -6.32 14.54
N LEU A 59 -15.43 -5.13 14.73
CA LEU A 59 -16.82 -4.97 15.13
C LEU A 59 -17.80 -5.53 14.08
N VAL A 60 -17.45 -5.50 12.79
CA VAL A 60 -18.33 -6.04 11.73
C VAL A 60 -18.56 -7.55 11.83
N HIS A 61 -17.67 -8.26 12.53
CA HIS A 61 -17.81 -9.68 12.84
C HIS A 61 -18.67 -9.96 14.09
N GLY A 62 -19.23 -8.92 14.71
CA GLY A 62 -19.95 -9.00 15.98
C GLY A 62 -19.01 -9.07 17.19
N ALA A 63 -17.70 -8.86 17.01
CA ALA A 63 -16.72 -8.95 18.08
C ALA A 63 -16.69 -7.68 18.92
N ARG A 64 -16.72 -7.86 20.25
CA ARG A 64 -16.47 -6.78 21.20
C ARG A 64 -14.96 -6.53 21.26
N PRO A 65 -14.47 -5.29 21.05
CA PRO A 65 -13.07 -4.96 21.25
C PRO A 65 -12.63 -5.26 22.68
N LEU A 66 -11.49 -5.94 22.85
CA LEU A 66 -10.95 -6.33 24.16
C LEU A 66 -9.70 -5.52 24.49
N PHE A 67 -8.72 -5.56 23.58
CA PHE A 67 -7.46 -4.86 23.75
C PHE A 67 -6.88 -4.37 22.43
N PHE A 68 -5.91 -3.46 22.54
CA PHE A 68 -5.26 -2.78 21.43
C PHE A 68 -3.75 -2.73 21.65
N LEU A 69 -2.99 -2.79 20.55
CA LEU A 69 -1.57 -2.50 20.50
C LEU A 69 -1.27 -1.53 19.37
N ASP A 70 -0.21 -0.74 19.51
CA ASP A 70 0.26 0.20 18.50
C ASP A 70 1.76 0.03 18.18
N TYR A 71 2.13 0.37 16.96
CA TYR A 71 3.51 0.46 16.51
C TYR A 71 3.71 1.82 15.84
N LEU A 72 4.59 2.64 16.42
CA LEU A 72 4.97 3.95 15.90
C LEU A 72 6.39 3.86 15.34
N ALA A 73 6.53 4.13 14.04
CA ALA A 73 7.83 4.23 13.39
C ALA A 73 8.09 5.68 12.98
N THR A 74 9.27 6.22 13.28
CA THR A 74 9.62 7.62 12.98
C THR A 74 11.07 7.74 12.52
N SER A 75 11.43 8.87 11.90
CA SER A 75 12.81 9.17 11.52
C SER A 75 13.68 9.46 12.74
N VAL A 76 13.28 10.48 13.51
CA VAL A 76 13.88 10.91 14.76
C VAL A 76 12.74 11.20 15.71
N LEU A 77 12.82 10.70 16.94
CA LEU A 77 11.75 10.82 17.92
C LEU A 77 11.55 12.28 18.35
N ASP A 78 10.40 12.84 18.02
CA ASP A 78 9.88 14.07 18.63
C ASP A 78 8.93 13.69 19.77
N VAL A 79 9.36 13.97 21.00
CA VAL A 79 8.62 13.60 22.21
C VAL A 79 7.23 14.23 22.25
N ALA A 80 7.08 15.50 21.86
CA ALA A 80 5.80 16.19 21.92
C ALA A 80 4.81 15.61 20.91
N GLN A 81 5.29 15.33 19.70
CA GLN A 81 4.51 14.66 18.66
C GLN A 81 4.08 13.25 19.09
N THR A 82 5.01 12.44 19.59
CA THR A 82 4.73 11.08 20.06
C THR A 82 3.72 11.06 21.20
N VAL A 83 3.87 11.93 22.21
CA VAL A 83 2.91 12.03 23.32
C VAL A 83 1.51 12.36 22.80
N ALA A 84 1.38 13.33 21.88
CA ALA A 84 0.08 13.70 21.31
C ALA A 84 -0.61 12.53 20.57
N VAL A 85 0.17 11.71 19.84
CA VAL A 85 -0.35 10.52 19.16
C VAL A 85 -0.80 9.46 20.17
N VAL A 86 0.05 9.12 21.14
CA VAL A 86 -0.24 8.09 22.16
C VAL A 86 -1.43 8.48 23.03
N GLU A 87 -1.57 9.76 23.40
CA GLU A 87 -2.78 10.26 24.07
C GLU A 87 -4.04 10.07 23.21
N GLY A 88 -3.93 10.29 21.90
CA GLY A 88 -4.98 9.98 20.94
C GLY A 88 -5.37 8.50 20.95
N VAL A 89 -4.39 7.60 20.96
CA VAL A 89 -4.62 6.14 21.01
C VAL A 89 -5.32 5.77 22.31
N ALA A 90 -4.80 6.24 23.45
CA ALA A 90 -5.40 5.98 24.75
C ALA A 90 -6.85 6.49 24.85
N ARG A 91 -7.14 7.69 24.32
CA ARG A 91 -8.52 8.21 24.21
C ARG A 91 -9.39 7.32 23.33
N GLY A 92 -8.89 6.92 22.16
CA GLY A 92 -9.58 6.01 21.24
C GLY A 92 -9.94 4.68 21.91
N CYS A 93 -9.01 4.06 22.62
CA CYS A 93 -9.23 2.81 23.36
C CYS A 93 -10.34 2.96 24.41
N ARG A 94 -10.35 4.07 25.18
CA ARG A 94 -11.42 4.35 26.15
C ARG A 94 -12.78 4.51 25.48
N MET A 95 -12.84 5.20 24.33
CA MET A 95 -14.09 5.35 23.56
C MET A 95 -14.60 4.02 23.00
N ALA A 96 -13.67 3.14 22.58
CA ALA A 96 -13.98 1.81 22.06
C ALA A 96 -14.33 0.80 23.16
N GLY A 97 -13.98 1.10 24.42
CA GLY A 97 -14.15 0.19 25.55
C GLY A 97 -13.12 -0.95 25.59
N CYS A 98 -11.91 -0.74 25.04
CA CYS A 98 -10.83 -1.72 25.05
C CYS A 98 -9.61 -1.22 25.84
N ALA A 99 -8.75 -2.16 26.26
CA ALA A 99 -7.52 -1.86 26.98
C ALA A 99 -6.33 -1.64 26.02
N LEU A 100 -5.55 -0.57 26.22
CA LEU A 100 -4.24 -0.43 25.58
C LEU A 100 -3.21 -1.24 26.40
N ILE A 101 -2.75 -2.37 25.88
CA ILE A 101 -1.95 -3.33 26.66
C ILE A 101 -0.47 -3.37 26.29
N GLY A 102 -0.08 -2.67 25.23
CA GLY A 102 1.31 -2.57 24.79
C GLY A 102 1.44 -1.75 23.51
N GLY A 103 2.66 -1.36 23.21
CA GLY A 103 3.01 -0.69 21.97
C GLY A 103 4.53 -0.61 21.83
N GLU A 104 5.02 -0.26 20.65
CA GLU A 104 6.44 -0.17 20.36
C GLU A 104 6.74 1.12 19.57
N THR A 105 7.91 1.72 19.85
CA THR A 105 8.37 2.94 19.17
C THR A 105 9.74 2.70 18.54
N ALA A 106 9.81 2.80 17.21
CA ALA A 106 11.02 2.53 16.45
C ALA A 106 11.54 3.78 15.73
N GLU A 107 12.80 4.14 16.01
CA GLU A 107 13.51 5.23 15.33
C GLU A 107 14.35 4.69 14.17
N MET A 108 14.05 5.12 12.94
CA MET A 108 14.63 4.61 11.69
C MET A 108 14.89 5.75 10.69
N PRO A 109 15.93 6.58 10.91
CA PRO A 109 16.20 7.78 10.11
C PRO A 109 16.56 7.50 8.66
N GLY A 110 17.03 6.28 8.35
CA GLY A 110 17.30 5.83 6.98
C GLY A 110 16.06 5.40 6.19
N ILE A 111 14.88 5.31 6.85
CA ILE A 111 13.62 4.90 6.21
C ILE A 111 12.66 6.10 6.10
N TYR A 112 12.51 6.87 7.17
CA TYR A 112 11.53 7.97 7.23
C TYR A 112 12.21 9.33 7.06
N PRO A 113 11.62 10.26 6.30
CA PRO A 113 12.05 11.66 6.28
C PRO A 113 11.93 12.30 7.67
N ARG A 114 12.78 13.30 7.94
CA ARG A 114 12.71 14.02 9.22
C ARG A 114 11.33 14.63 9.46
N GLY A 115 10.82 14.44 10.66
CA GLY A 115 9.50 14.94 11.09
C GLY A 115 8.32 14.09 10.64
N GLU A 116 8.55 13.00 9.91
CA GLU A 116 7.51 12.06 9.52
C GLU A 116 7.55 10.79 10.35
N TYR A 117 6.35 10.27 10.64
CA TYR A 117 6.14 8.98 11.26
C TYR A 117 5.03 8.20 10.55
N ASP A 118 4.98 6.91 10.86
CA ASP A 118 3.92 5.99 10.44
C ASP A 118 3.36 5.25 11.67
N LEU A 119 2.09 4.87 11.58
CA LEU A 119 1.34 4.24 12.65
C LEU A 119 0.68 2.96 12.16
N ALA A 120 0.91 1.87 12.89
CA ALA A 120 0.17 0.63 12.73
C ALA A 120 -0.55 0.28 14.04
N GLY A 121 -1.81 -0.10 13.92
CA GLY A 121 -2.67 -0.48 15.03
C GLY A 121 -3.03 -1.96 14.93
N PHE A 122 -3.26 -2.57 16.09
CA PHE A 122 -3.63 -3.97 16.22
C PHE A 122 -4.77 -4.09 17.22
N GLY A 123 -5.99 -4.25 16.74
CA GLY A 123 -7.17 -4.47 17.56
C GLY A 123 -7.49 -5.95 17.69
N VAL A 124 -7.75 -6.41 18.91
CA VAL A 124 -8.26 -7.77 19.17
C VAL A 124 -9.59 -7.68 19.90
N GLY A 125 -10.57 -8.39 19.37
CA GLY A 125 -11.89 -8.55 19.95
C GLY A 125 -12.27 -10.02 20.10
N ALA A 126 -13.39 -10.28 20.77
CA ALA A 126 -13.96 -11.61 20.88
C ALA A 126 -15.47 -11.61 20.65
N VAL A 127 -15.95 -12.70 20.04
CA VAL A 127 -17.36 -12.98 19.80
C VAL A 127 -17.65 -14.42 20.15
N GLU A 128 -18.83 -14.70 20.70
CA GLU A 128 -19.29 -16.08 20.85
C GLU A 128 -19.51 -16.70 19.46
N ARG A 129 -19.07 -17.94 19.24
CA ARG A 129 -19.17 -18.63 17.94
C ARG A 129 -20.56 -18.56 17.31
N THR A 130 -21.61 -18.62 18.13
CA THR A 130 -23.01 -18.59 17.70
C THR A 130 -23.49 -17.23 17.19
N ARG A 131 -22.73 -16.15 17.44
CA ARG A 131 -23.08 -14.77 17.10
C ARG A 131 -22.22 -14.15 15.99
N LEU A 132 -21.31 -14.94 15.42
CA LEU A 132 -20.41 -14.48 14.36
C LEU A 132 -21.20 -13.87 13.17
N LEU A 133 -20.61 -12.81 12.59
CA LEU A 133 -21.11 -12.14 11.39
C LEU A 133 -20.07 -12.17 10.25
N PRO A 134 -20.52 -12.07 8.98
CA PRO A 134 -21.91 -12.00 8.52
C PRO A 134 -22.63 -13.36 8.53
N ARG A 135 -23.97 -13.35 8.44
CA ARG A 135 -24.83 -14.54 8.27
C ARG A 135 -25.55 -14.51 6.91
N PRO A 136 -24.83 -14.77 5.81
CA PRO A 136 -25.35 -14.61 4.44
C PRO A 136 -26.60 -15.45 4.18
N ASP A 137 -26.68 -16.67 4.73
CA ASP A 137 -27.83 -17.58 4.56
C ASP A 137 -29.14 -17.04 5.14
N THR A 138 -29.07 -16.02 5.99
CA THR A 138 -30.24 -15.37 6.59
C THR A 138 -30.68 -14.13 5.82
N MET A 139 -29.90 -13.67 4.84
CA MET A 139 -30.18 -12.47 4.05
C MET A 139 -31.09 -12.79 2.86
N GLY A 140 -32.02 -11.89 2.56
CA GLY A 140 -32.91 -12.03 1.40
C GLY A 140 -33.43 -10.71 0.86
N PRO A 141 -34.08 -10.71 -0.32
CA PRO A 141 -34.72 -9.53 -0.86
C PRO A 141 -35.76 -8.95 0.12
N GLY A 142 -35.75 -7.64 0.30
CA GLY A 142 -36.59 -6.92 1.26
C GLY A 142 -35.95 -6.69 2.63
N ASP A 143 -34.81 -7.29 2.93
CA ASP A 143 -34.01 -6.90 4.09
C ASP A 143 -33.59 -5.43 3.99
N THR A 144 -33.56 -4.74 5.11
CA THR A 144 -33.35 -3.29 5.19
C THR A 144 -31.91 -2.96 5.51
N LEU A 145 -31.39 -1.92 4.88
CA LEU A 145 -30.07 -1.35 5.14
C LEU A 145 -30.21 -0.20 6.13
N VAL A 146 -29.64 -0.39 7.33
CA VAL A 146 -29.60 0.62 8.40
C VAL A 146 -28.16 1.13 8.52
N ALA A 147 -27.94 2.43 8.43
CA ALA A 147 -26.59 2.99 8.43
C ALA A 147 -26.38 4.04 9.53
N LEU A 148 -25.12 4.17 9.94
CA LEU A 148 -24.66 5.15 10.92
C LEU A 148 -23.83 6.23 10.22
N PRO A 149 -23.97 7.50 10.64
CA PRO A 149 -23.26 8.59 10.02
C PRO A 149 -21.75 8.51 10.28
N SER A 150 -20.97 8.86 9.27
CA SER A 150 -19.55 9.20 9.42
C SER A 150 -19.41 10.60 10.02
N SER A 151 -18.24 10.92 10.58
CA SER A 151 -17.88 12.27 11.01
C SER A 151 -17.34 13.13 9.86
N GLY A 152 -17.09 12.54 8.68
CA GLY A 152 -16.43 13.17 7.54
C GLY A 152 -15.71 12.12 6.71
N LEU A 153 -14.52 12.44 6.19
CA LEU A 153 -13.70 11.53 5.36
C LEU A 153 -13.20 10.27 6.09
N HIS A 154 -13.22 10.29 7.44
CA HIS A 154 -12.57 9.29 8.28
C HIS A 154 -11.06 9.20 7.98
N SER A 155 -10.53 8.06 7.57
CA SER A 155 -9.10 7.85 7.27
C SER A 155 -8.84 7.42 5.82
N ASN A 156 -9.82 7.61 4.92
CA ASN A 156 -9.74 7.12 3.53
C ASN A 156 -9.90 8.24 2.49
N GLY A 157 -9.32 8.03 1.30
CA GLY A 157 -9.41 8.97 0.18
C GLY A 157 -8.50 10.21 0.27
N PHE A 158 -7.62 10.28 1.29
CA PHE A 158 -6.75 11.43 1.52
C PHE A 158 -5.72 11.68 0.42
N SER A 159 -5.34 10.66 -0.36
CA SER A 159 -4.48 10.85 -1.53
C SER A 159 -5.15 11.69 -2.62
N LEU A 160 -6.46 11.51 -2.84
CA LEU A 160 -7.24 12.31 -3.79
C LEU A 160 -7.48 13.72 -3.25
N VAL A 161 -7.81 13.83 -1.96
CA VAL A 161 -7.95 15.14 -1.27
C VAL A 161 -6.67 15.96 -1.40
N ARG A 162 -5.51 15.36 -1.16
CA ARG A 162 -4.22 16.05 -1.32
C ARG A 162 -3.99 16.58 -2.73
N ARG A 163 -4.34 15.80 -3.76
CA ARG A 163 -4.24 16.26 -5.16
C ARG A 163 -5.14 17.46 -5.44
N ILE A 164 -6.33 17.51 -4.82
CA ILE A 164 -7.22 18.68 -4.88
C ILE A 164 -6.53 19.90 -4.23
N LEU A 165 -5.94 19.73 -3.04
CA LEU A 165 -5.26 20.84 -2.35
C LEU A 165 -4.08 21.38 -3.15
N GLU A 166 -3.26 20.48 -3.71
CA GLU A 166 -2.16 20.82 -4.60
C GLU A 166 -2.66 21.55 -5.85
N ALA A 167 -3.78 21.10 -6.43
CA ALA A 167 -4.38 21.70 -7.62
C ALA A 167 -4.94 23.12 -7.39
N ASP A 168 -5.48 23.39 -6.20
CA ASP A 168 -6.04 24.69 -5.81
C ASP A 168 -5.02 25.60 -5.12
N ARG A 169 -3.79 25.10 -4.90
CA ARG A 169 -2.71 25.79 -4.16
C ARG A 169 -3.16 26.23 -2.76
N LEU A 170 -3.98 25.42 -2.11
CA LEU A 170 -4.49 25.68 -0.76
C LEU A 170 -3.46 25.26 0.29
N SER A 171 -3.23 26.13 1.26
CA SER A 171 -2.44 25.86 2.45
C SER A 171 -3.31 25.26 3.54
N TYR A 172 -2.74 24.41 4.40
CA TYR A 172 -3.47 23.82 5.52
C TYR A 172 -3.98 24.85 6.54
N ASN A 173 -3.40 26.05 6.55
CA ASN A 173 -3.81 27.15 7.43
C ASN A 173 -4.94 28.00 6.84
N ASP A 174 -5.29 27.82 5.57
CA ASP A 174 -6.38 28.56 4.95
C ASP A 174 -7.73 28.14 5.55
N PRO A 175 -8.76 29.01 5.56
CA PRO A 175 -10.11 28.61 5.94
C PRO A 175 -10.61 27.46 5.07
N ALA A 176 -11.20 26.43 5.68
CA ALA A 176 -11.68 25.27 4.93
C ALA A 176 -12.90 25.67 4.07
N PRO A 177 -12.89 25.43 2.74
CA PRO A 177 -14.01 25.82 1.86
C PRO A 177 -15.37 25.22 2.27
N PHE A 178 -15.34 24.03 2.87
CA PHE A 178 -16.52 23.29 3.32
C PHE A 178 -16.83 23.48 4.81
N SER A 179 -15.98 24.20 5.55
CA SER A 179 -16.17 24.54 6.97
C SER A 179 -15.39 25.82 7.32
N PRO A 180 -15.90 27.01 6.91
CA PRO A 180 -15.11 28.25 6.95
C PRO A 180 -14.68 28.70 8.36
N SER A 181 -15.28 28.15 9.42
CA SER A 181 -14.91 28.41 10.82
C SER A 181 -13.65 27.65 11.27
N LEU A 182 -13.16 26.70 10.50
CA LEU A 182 -11.97 25.89 10.80
C LEU A 182 -10.88 26.13 9.76
N SER A 183 -9.63 25.91 10.16
CA SER A 183 -8.55 25.75 9.19
C SER A 183 -8.78 24.49 8.35
N LEU A 184 -8.29 24.49 7.12
CA LEU A 184 -8.38 23.35 6.21
C LEU A 184 -7.73 22.10 6.83
N GLY A 185 -6.57 22.23 7.46
CA GLY A 185 -5.89 21.15 8.17
C GLY A 185 -6.77 20.56 9.28
N THR A 186 -7.33 21.41 10.15
CA THR A 186 -8.20 20.96 11.24
C THR A 186 -9.48 20.30 10.73
N ALA A 187 -10.12 20.87 9.70
CA ALA A 187 -11.36 20.32 9.15
C ALA A 187 -11.13 18.94 8.51
N LEU A 188 -10.02 18.75 7.79
CA LEU A 188 -9.63 17.46 7.21
C LEU A 188 -9.18 16.43 8.25
N LEU A 189 -8.65 16.87 9.39
CA LEU A 189 -8.23 16.03 10.52
C LEU A 189 -9.37 15.68 11.49
N THR A 190 -10.62 15.95 11.12
CA THR A 190 -11.80 15.46 11.85
C THR A 190 -11.65 13.94 12.11
N PRO A 191 -11.67 13.49 13.38
CA PRO A 191 -11.35 12.11 13.71
C PRO A 191 -12.45 11.14 13.30
N THR A 192 -12.05 9.91 12.98
CA THR A 192 -12.93 8.80 12.64
C THR A 192 -13.82 8.43 13.82
N THR A 193 -15.09 8.15 13.52
CA THR A 193 -16.09 7.76 14.52
C THR A 193 -15.79 6.34 15.04
N ILE A 194 -15.88 6.15 16.35
CA ILE A 194 -15.72 4.85 17.02
C ILE A 194 -17.12 4.31 17.33
N TYR A 195 -17.53 3.23 16.66
CA TYR A 195 -18.89 2.68 16.73
C TYR A 195 -19.19 1.61 17.81
N PRO A 196 -18.22 0.92 18.47
CA PRO A 196 -18.52 -0.17 19.42
C PRO A 196 -19.60 0.19 20.45
N LYS A 197 -19.46 1.31 21.16
CA LYS A 197 -20.42 1.70 22.21
C LYS A 197 -21.86 1.86 21.68
N LEU A 198 -22.02 2.33 20.43
CA LEU A 198 -23.33 2.52 19.81
C LEU A 198 -23.92 1.20 19.30
N LEU A 199 -23.08 0.27 18.84
CA LEU A 199 -23.53 -0.92 18.11
C LEU A 199 -23.56 -2.21 18.93
N MET A 200 -22.80 -2.32 20.02
CA MET A 200 -22.66 -3.60 20.73
C MET A 200 -24.01 -4.17 21.16
N SER A 201 -24.93 -3.35 21.68
CA SER A 201 -26.26 -3.81 22.10
C SER A 201 -27.09 -4.35 20.92
N ALA A 202 -27.01 -3.71 19.75
CA ALA A 202 -27.68 -4.17 18.54
C ALA A 202 -27.05 -5.47 17.99
N LEU A 203 -25.72 -5.58 17.99
CA LEU A 203 -25.02 -6.78 17.52
C LEU A 203 -25.29 -7.98 18.44
N GLU A 204 -25.28 -7.77 19.75
CA GLU A 204 -25.51 -8.82 20.75
C GLU A 204 -26.96 -9.32 20.79
N SER A 205 -27.91 -8.55 20.25
CA SER A 205 -29.31 -8.97 20.10
C SER A 205 -29.50 -10.13 19.12
N GLY A 206 -28.55 -10.37 18.21
CA GLY A 206 -28.66 -11.37 17.15
C GLY A 206 -29.56 -10.96 15.97
N LEU A 207 -30.12 -9.74 15.98
CA LEU A 207 -31.04 -9.25 14.93
C LEU A 207 -30.31 -8.72 13.68
N VAL A 208 -29.06 -8.27 13.83
CA VAL A 208 -28.22 -7.80 12.71
C VAL A 208 -27.70 -9.00 11.93
N LYS A 209 -27.96 -9.08 10.63
CA LYS A 209 -27.57 -10.19 9.75
C LYS A 209 -26.16 -10.02 9.16
N GLY A 210 -25.70 -8.79 9.03
CA GLY A 210 -24.38 -8.43 8.53
C GLY A 210 -24.07 -6.96 8.82
N ALA A 211 -22.79 -6.61 8.85
CA ALA A 211 -22.32 -5.24 9.07
C ALA A 211 -21.12 -4.95 8.16
N ALA A 212 -21.04 -3.74 7.60
CA ALA A 212 -19.96 -3.31 6.73
C ALA A 212 -19.44 -1.95 7.20
N HIS A 213 -18.17 -1.91 7.59
CA HIS A 213 -17.45 -0.69 7.87
C HIS A 213 -17.02 -0.06 6.54
N ILE A 214 -17.34 1.21 6.33
CA ILE A 214 -17.14 1.87 5.04
C ILE A 214 -15.78 2.59 5.05
N THR A 215 -14.77 1.91 4.52
CA THR A 215 -13.37 2.35 4.49
C THR A 215 -12.88 2.57 3.05
N GLY A 216 -11.63 2.21 2.74
CA GLY A 216 -11.06 2.27 1.40
C GLY A 216 -11.91 1.45 0.43
N GLY A 217 -12.21 2.01 -0.74
CA GLY A 217 -13.15 1.42 -1.69
C GLY A 217 -14.61 1.84 -1.49
N GLY A 218 -14.90 2.67 -0.48
CA GLY A 218 -16.20 3.33 -0.29
C GLY A 218 -17.37 2.36 -0.15
N LEU A 219 -18.55 2.82 -0.54
CA LEU A 219 -19.80 2.05 -0.49
C LEU A 219 -19.77 0.84 -1.43
N THR A 220 -19.19 1.00 -2.62
CA THR A 220 -19.27 0.01 -3.69
C THR A 220 -18.35 -1.19 -3.50
N HIS A 221 -17.31 -1.10 -2.66
CA HIS A 221 -16.43 -2.23 -2.37
C HIS A 221 -16.63 -2.86 -0.99
N ASN A 222 -17.06 -2.09 0.01
CA ASN A 222 -17.18 -2.63 1.37
C ASN A 222 -18.50 -3.37 1.60
N ILE A 223 -19.63 -2.86 1.11
CA ILE A 223 -20.94 -3.50 1.27
C ILE A 223 -20.97 -4.90 0.59
N PRO A 224 -20.44 -5.11 -0.63
CA PRO A 224 -20.42 -6.44 -1.26
C PRO A 224 -19.74 -7.54 -0.45
N ARG A 225 -18.75 -7.20 0.40
CA ARG A 225 -17.99 -8.19 1.19
C ARG A 225 -18.86 -8.99 2.15
N ILE A 226 -20.05 -8.49 2.49
CA ILE A 226 -20.99 -9.16 3.39
C ILE A 226 -22.22 -9.72 2.69
N LEU A 227 -22.40 -9.45 1.39
CA LEU A 227 -23.61 -9.81 0.66
C LEU A 227 -23.41 -11.12 -0.14
N PRO A 228 -24.41 -12.01 -0.16
CA PRO A 228 -24.50 -13.08 -1.14
C PRO A 228 -24.47 -12.57 -2.58
N ASP A 229 -23.91 -13.36 -3.51
CA ASP A 229 -23.76 -12.99 -4.93
C ASP A 229 -25.09 -12.68 -5.64
N ASN A 230 -26.19 -13.29 -5.19
CA ASN A 230 -27.53 -13.13 -5.75
C ASN A 230 -28.29 -11.90 -5.22
N LEU A 231 -27.72 -11.16 -4.27
CA LEU A 231 -28.33 -9.96 -3.68
C LEU A 231 -27.59 -8.70 -4.09
N CYS A 232 -28.32 -7.60 -4.20
CA CYS A 232 -27.83 -6.26 -4.48
C CYS A 232 -28.32 -5.29 -3.39
N ALA A 233 -27.47 -4.38 -2.95
CA ALA A 233 -27.84 -3.29 -2.05
C ALA A 233 -28.27 -2.05 -2.86
N VAL A 234 -29.51 -1.61 -2.67
CA VAL A 234 -30.03 -0.37 -3.25
C VAL A 234 -30.12 0.68 -2.16
N LEU A 235 -29.23 1.66 -2.21
CA LEU A 235 -29.15 2.80 -1.29
C LEU A 235 -29.77 4.03 -1.94
N LYS A 236 -30.44 4.88 -1.15
CA LYS A 236 -31.04 6.13 -1.61
C LYS A 236 -30.41 7.34 -0.93
N ALA A 237 -29.59 8.09 -1.65
CA ALA A 237 -28.75 9.18 -1.12
C ALA A 237 -29.52 10.26 -0.37
N THR A 238 -30.79 10.49 -0.72
CA THR A 238 -31.66 11.45 -0.03
C THR A 238 -32.05 11.05 1.39
N HIS A 239 -31.76 9.82 1.82
CA HIS A 239 -32.12 9.32 3.15
C HIS A 239 -31.06 9.60 4.23
N TRP A 240 -29.88 10.10 3.85
CA TRP A 240 -28.86 10.52 4.82
C TRP A 240 -28.27 11.88 4.47
N HIS A 241 -27.51 12.44 5.42
CA HIS A 241 -26.84 13.70 5.20
C HIS A 241 -25.45 13.44 4.61
N ILE A 242 -25.20 14.01 3.42
CA ILE A 242 -23.87 14.01 2.81
C ILE A 242 -23.14 15.28 3.26
N HIS A 243 -22.04 15.10 3.98
CA HIS A 243 -21.21 16.21 4.49
C HIS A 243 -20.70 17.10 3.36
N THR A 244 -20.58 18.40 3.65
CA THR A 244 -20.11 19.44 2.71
C THR A 244 -18.73 19.14 2.14
N VAL A 245 -17.86 18.44 2.87
CA VAL A 245 -16.54 18.01 2.36
C VAL A 245 -16.65 17.13 1.11
N PHE A 246 -17.65 16.25 1.03
CA PHE A 246 -17.85 15.40 -0.16
C PHE A 246 -18.39 16.20 -1.33
N LYS A 247 -19.28 17.17 -1.07
CA LYS A 247 -19.76 18.10 -2.10
C LYS A 247 -18.62 18.94 -2.66
N TRP A 248 -17.72 19.42 -1.79
CA TRP A 248 -16.51 20.14 -2.19
C TRP A 248 -15.58 19.28 -3.04
N ILE A 249 -15.35 18.01 -2.68
CA ILE A 249 -14.57 17.07 -3.50
C ILE A 249 -15.23 16.82 -4.85
N PHE A 250 -16.54 16.54 -4.85
CA PHE A 250 -17.32 16.34 -6.07
C PHE A 250 -17.29 17.57 -6.99
N ALA A 251 -17.30 18.78 -6.41
CA ALA A 251 -17.18 20.02 -7.17
C ALA A 251 -15.90 20.05 -8.03
N HIS A 252 -14.79 19.45 -7.56
CA HIS A 252 -13.57 19.31 -8.34
C HIS A 252 -13.65 18.24 -9.46
N GLY A 253 -14.87 17.90 -9.89
CA GLY A 253 -15.17 17.04 -11.03
C GLY A 253 -14.93 15.54 -10.81
N VAL A 254 -14.81 15.10 -9.55
CA VAL A 254 -14.76 13.68 -9.22
C VAL A 254 -16.13 13.07 -9.54
N SER A 255 -16.18 12.01 -10.35
CA SER A 255 -17.45 11.41 -10.77
C SER A 255 -18.22 10.79 -9.60
N SER A 256 -19.55 10.72 -9.68
CA SER A 256 -20.40 10.11 -8.65
C SER A 256 -20.04 8.64 -8.36
N ASN A 257 -19.61 7.90 -9.38
CA ASN A 257 -19.09 6.53 -9.24
C ASN A 257 -17.77 6.48 -8.47
N GLU A 258 -16.82 7.36 -8.79
CA GLU A 258 -15.55 7.45 -8.08
C GLU A 258 -15.75 7.93 -6.64
N MET A 259 -16.71 8.83 -6.40
CA MET A 259 -17.12 9.25 -5.06
C MET A 259 -17.59 8.04 -4.24
N ALA A 260 -18.54 7.26 -4.77
CA ALA A 260 -19.07 6.08 -4.09
C ALA A 260 -18.03 4.95 -3.92
N GLY A 261 -17.04 4.86 -4.81
CA GLY A 261 -15.97 3.86 -4.78
C GLY A 261 -14.70 4.28 -4.04
N THR A 262 -14.61 5.52 -3.58
CA THR A 262 -13.43 6.03 -2.85
C THR A 262 -13.80 6.46 -1.44
N PHE A 263 -14.96 7.11 -1.29
CA PHE A 263 -15.38 7.75 -0.05
C PHE A 263 -16.60 7.07 0.55
N ASN A 264 -16.79 7.31 1.84
CA ASN A 264 -17.94 6.83 2.59
C ASN A 264 -19.22 7.63 2.32
N CYS A 265 -19.09 8.82 1.69
CA CYS A 265 -20.19 9.72 1.30
C CYS A 265 -21.19 10.02 2.42
N GLY A 266 -20.75 10.03 3.68
CA GLY A 266 -21.58 10.31 4.85
C GLY A 266 -21.94 9.09 5.69
N LEU A 267 -21.76 7.86 5.19
CA LEU A 267 -22.11 6.62 5.92
C LEU A 267 -20.85 5.91 6.41
N GLY A 268 -20.61 5.82 7.71
CA GLY A 268 -19.42 5.13 8.24
C GLY A 268 -19.63 3.63 8.48
N MET A 269 -20.86 3.20 8.73
CA MET A 269 -21.20 1.79 8.97
C MET A 269 -22.57 1.49 8.35
N VAL A 270 -22.72 0.32 7.73
CA VAL A 270 -23.99 -0.17 7.15
C VAL A 270 -24.31 -1.55 7.70
N LEU A 271 -25.53 -1.73 8.21
CA LEU A 271 -26.06 -2.97 8.77
C LEU A 271 -27.15 -3.54 7.86
N VAL A 272 -27.18 -4.86 7.71
CA VAL A 272 -28.29 -5.60 7.10
C VAL A 272 -29.20 -6.12 8.21
N VAL A 273 -30.47 -5.76 8.17
CA VAL A 273 -31.46 -6.09 9.20
C VAL A 273 -32.72 -6.63 8.54
N GLY A 274 -33.38 -7.61 9.16
CA GLY A 274 -34.69 -8.06 8.72
C GLY A 274 -35.72 -6.93 8.76
N SER A 275 -36.58 -6.81 7.75
CA SER A 275 -37.57 -5.71 7.65
C SER A 275 -38.48 -5.59 8.88
N GLY A 276 -38.80 -6.70 9.55
CA GLY A 276 -39.60 -6.71 10.78
C GLY A 276 -38.86 -6.36 12.08
N ASP A 277 -37.53 -6.23 12.04
CA ASP A 277 -36.69 -5.98 13.22
C ASP A 277 -36.02 -4.60 13.22
N VAL A 278 -36.25 -3.80 12.18
CA VAL A 278 -35.63 -2.47 12.00
C VAL A 278 -35.86 -1.57 13.20
N GLU A 279 -37.11 -1.43 13.66
CA GLU A 279 -37.45 -0.55 14.79
C GLU A 279 -36.73 -0.95 16.08
N LYS A 280 -36.61 -2.27 16.33
CA LYS A 280 -35.90 -2.79 17.51
C LYS A 280 -34.41 -2.48 17.42
N VAL A 281 -33.80 -2.73 16.26
CA VAL A 281 -32.37 -2.47 16.04
C VAL A 281 -32.06 -0.98 16.17
N VAL A 282 -32.84 -0.11 15.53
CA VAL A 282 -32.68 1.35 15.66
C VAL A 282 -32.91 1.80 17.12
N GLY A 283 -33.87 1.22 17.82
CA GLY A 283 -34.11 1.48 19.24
C GLY A 283 -32.92 1.09 20.14
N LEU A 284 -32.22 0.00 19.83
CA LEU A 284 -31.03 -0.44 20.56
C LEU A 284 -29.80 0.44 20.29
N ILE A 285 -29.68 1.02 19.10
CA ILE A 285 -28.58 1.94 18.75
C ILE A 285 -28.83 3.34 19.35
N GLY A 286 -30.09 3.76 19.38
CA GLY A 286 -30.52 5.09 19.83
C GLY A 286 -31.23 5.84 18.72
N GLN A 287 -32.33 6.52 19.06
CA GLN A 287 -33.07 7.30 18.07
C GLN A 287 -32.23 8.47 17.54
N GLY A 288 -32.16 8.60 16.21
CA GLY A 288 -31.40 9.65 15.53
C GLY A 288 -29.96 9.27 15.16
N GLU A 289 -29.38 8.24 15.79
CA GLU A 289 -28.01 7.78 15.56
C GLU A 289 -27.89 6.83 14.35
N ALA A 290 -29.00 6.23 13.91
CA ALA A 290 -29.07 5.35 12.76
C ALA A 290 -30.23 5.73 11.83
N LYS A 291 -30.04 5.53 10.52
CA LYS A 291 -31.05 5.81 9.48
C LYS A 291 -31.26 4.62 8.57
N VAL A 292 -32.50 4.41 8.13
CA VAL A 292 -32.81 3.48 7.05
C VAL A 292 -32.42 4.12 5.73
N VAL A 293 -31.41 3.57 5.07
CA VAL A 293 -30.80 4.16 3.87
C VAL A 293 -31.09 3.38 2.60
N GLY A 294 -31.65 2.18 2.70
CA GLY A 294 -31.86 1.34 1.54
C GLY A 294 -32.44 -0.03 1.86
N VAL A 295 -32.46 -0.89 0.85
CA VAL A 295 -32.98 -2.26 0.92
C VAL A 295 -32.13 -3.21 0.07
N LEU A 296 -32.16 -4.50 0.41
CA LEU A 296 -31.63 -5.56 -0.44
C LEU A 296 -32.66 -5.97 -1.49
N THR A 297 -32.22 -6.15 -2.72
CA THR A 297 -33.03 -6.65 -3.84
C THR A 297 -32.34 -7.82 -4.52
N GLU A 298 -33.06 -8.55 -5.37
CA GLU A 298 -32.44 -9.54 -6.24
C GLU A 298 -31.46 -8.85 -7.20
N ARG A 299 -30.28 -9.45 -7.37
CA ARG A 299 -29.28 -8.96 -8.31
C ARG A 299 -29.59 -9.51 -9.71
N LYS A 300 -29.72 -8.60 -10.68
CA LYS A 300 -29.79 -8.97 -12.11
C LYS A 300 -28.41 -9.38 -12.63
N GLN A 301 -28.39 -10.25 -13.64
CA GLN A 301 -27.14 -10.66 -14.29
C GLN A 301 -26.35 -9.42 -14.78
N ASP A 302 -25.05 -9.40 -14.51
CA ASP A 302 -24.11 -8.31 -14.81
C ASP A 302 -24.41 -6.94 -14.18
N ALA A 303 -25.38 -6.85 -13.25
CA ALA A 303 -25.64 -5.64 -12.50
C ALA A 303 -24.61 -5.44 -11.36
N PRO A 304 -24.29 -4.18 -10.99
CA PRO A 304 -23.49 -3.91 -9.81
C PRO A 304 -24.19 -4.43 -8.54
N GLN A 305 -23.41 -4.85 -7.54
CA GLN A 305 -23.94 -5.35 -6.27
C GLN A 305 -24.32 -4.23 -5.29
N VAL A 306 -23.97 -2.98 -5.62
CA VAL A 306 -24.38 -1.77 -4.90
C VAL A 306 -24.85 -0.73 -5.92
N ILE A 307 -26.03 -0.17 -5.69
CA ILE A 307 -26.62 0.92 -6.45
C ILE A 307 -26.88 2.06 -5.47
N VAL A 308 -26.39 3.26 -5.78
CA VAL A 308 -26.62 4.45 -4.97
C VAL A 308 -27.47 5.44 -5.78
N GLU A 309 -28.77 5.43 -5.53
CA GLU A 309 -29.74 6.29 -6.21
C GLU A 309 -29.59 7.74 -5.75
N GLU A 310 -29.76 8.68 -6.69
CA GLU A 310 -29.77 10.13 -6.45
C GLU A 310 -28.47 10.72 -5.87
N LEU A 311 -27.37 9.96 -5.83
CA LEU A 311 -26.10 10.42 -5.24
C LEU A 311 -25.57 11.70 -5.89
N GLU A 312 -25.54 11.73 -7.23
CA GLU A 312 -25.05 12.88 -8.00
C GLU A 312 -25.88 14.14 -7.73
N ASN A 313 -27.20 13.99 -7.64
CA ASN A 313 -28.11 15.08 -7.31
C ASN A 313 -27.79 15.62 -5.91
N CYS A 314 -27.65 14.75 -4.90
CA CYS A 314 -27.34 15.15 -3.54
C CYS A 314 -25.95 15.81 -3.40
N LEU A 315 -24.96 15.34 -4.16
CA LEU A 315 -23.63 15.95 -4.22
C LEU A 315 -23.64 17.32 -4.92
N SER A 316 -24.54 17.51 -5.89
CA SER A 316 -24.68 18.74 -6.66
C SER A 316 -25.47 19.85 -5.93
N ILE A 317 -26.16 19.52 -4.84
CA ILE A 317 -26.91 20.53 -4.06
C ILE A 317 -25.93 21.53 -3.45
N GLU A 318 -26.18 22.83 -3.70
CA GLU A 318 -25.39 23.97 -3.22
C GLU A 318 -23.98 24.09 -3.82
N LEU A 319 -23.69 23.35 -4.90
CA LEU A 319 -22.39 23.43 -5.57
C LEU A 319 -22.06 24.86 -6.01
N SER A 320 -23.05 25.62 -6.49
CA SER A 320 -22.90 27.01 -6.94
C SER A 320 -22.42 27.96 -5.84
N ALA A 321 -22.76 27.68 -4.58
CA ALA A 321 -22.27 28.46 -3.44
C ALA A 321 -20.82 28.10 -3.08
N MET A 322 -20.37 26.88 -3.43
CA MET A 322 -19.00 26.40 -3.18
C MET A 322 -18.03 26.73 -4.32
N LEU A 323 -18.51 26.86 -5.56
CA LEU A 323 -17.67 27.17 -6.73
C LEU A 323 -16.76 28.41 -6.58
N PRO A 324 -17.21 29.54 -5.97
CA PRO A 324 -16.32 30.70 -5.75
C PRO A 324 -15.15 30.40 -4.80
N MET A 325 -15.26 29.33 -4.00
CA MET A 325 -14.25 28.89 -3.04
C MET A 325 -13.34 27.79 -3.62
N CYS A 326 -13.49 27.47 -4.91
CA CYS A 326 -12.63 26.54 -5.65
C CYS A 326 -11.92 27.32 -6.78
N PRO A 327 -10.76 27.97 -6.52
CA PRO A 327 -9.95 28.64 -7.55
C PRO A 327 -9.59 27.70 -8.72
N SER A 328 -9.50 26.41 -8.40
CA SER A 328 -9.74 25.22 -9.22
C SER A 328 -10.60 25.34 -10.47
N MET A 329 -11.68 26.09 -10.37
CA MET A 329 -12.82 25.98 -11.27
C MET A 329 -13.19 27.27 -11.99
N SER A 330 -12.67 28.41 -11.54
CA SER A 330 -13.00 29.71 -12.13
C SER A 330 -12.19 30.05 -13.38
N THR A 331 -11.13 29.29 -13.71
CA THR A 331 -10.35 29.51 -14.93
C THR A 331 -10.74 28.52 -16.03
N PRO A 332 -10.90 28.99 -17.28
CA PRO A 332 -11.27 28.13 -18.40
C PRO A 332 -10.24 27.01 -18.59
N ARG A 333 -10.72 25.80 -18.91
CA ARG A 333 -9.86 24.66 -19.21
C ARG A 333 -9.11 24.90 -20.53
N THR A 334 -7.86 24.46 -20.58
CA THR A 334 -7.06 24.48 -21.81
C THR A 334 -7.63 23.45 -22.78
N LYS A 335 -8.02 23.88 -23.97
CA LYS A 335 -8.57 22.99 -25.00
C LYS A 335 -7.46 22.23 -25.71
N VAL A 336 -7.45 20.92 -25.57
CA VAL A 336 -6.39 20.03 -26.08
C VAL A 336 -6.88 19.28 -27.31
N ALA A 337 -6.10 19.30 -28.38
CA ALA A 337 -6.26 18.38 -29.51
C ALA A 337 -5.18 17.31 -29.49
N ILE A 338 -5.55 16.07 -29.82
CA ILE A 338 -4.62 14.94 -29.86
C ILE A 338 -4.52 14.41 -31.28
N LEU A 339 -3.29 14.34 -31.80
CA LEU A 339 -2.99 13.81 -33.12
C LEU A 339 -2.43 12.40 -32.99
N ILE A 340 -3.00 11.44 -33.72
CA ILE A 340 -2.66 10.01 -33.64
C ILE A 340 -2.47 9.36 -35.01
N SER A 341 -1.74 8.25 -35.06
CA SER A 341 -1.59 7.41 -36.28
C SER A 341 -1.82 5.91 -36.05
N GLY A 342 -2.20 5.48 -34.85
CA GLY A 342 -2.19 4.06 -34.46
C GLY A 342 -3.16 3.70 -33.34
N THR A 343 -2.76 2.76 -32.47
CA THR A 343 -3.63 2.13 -31.46
C THR A 343 -4.13 3.08 -30.37
N GLY A 344 -3.44 4.19 -30.13
CA GLY A 344 -3.89 5.23 -29.21
C GLY A 344 -3.76 4.86 -27.74
N THR A 345 -2.71 4.16 -27.33
CA THR A 345 -2.47 3.89 -25.90
C THR A 345 -2.08 5.13 -25.12
N ASN A 346 -1.24 6.00 -25.69
CA ASN A 346 -0.95 7.33 -25.12
C ASN A 346 -2.22 8.21 -25.10
N LEU A 347 -3.06 8.13 -26.13
CA LEU A 347 -4.37 8.77 -26.13
C LEU A 347 -5.24 8.28 -24.96
N GLN A 348 -5.29 6.98 -24.69
CA GLN A 348 -6.05 6.45 -23.55
C GLN A 348 -5.56 7.02 -22.22
N ALA A 349 -4.23 7.07 -22.01
CA ALA A 349 -3.67 7.67 -20.79
C ALA A 349 -4.04 9.16 -20.63
N LEU A 350 -4.05 9.92 -21.73
CA LEU A 350 -4.50 11.32 -21.73
C LEU A 350 -6.01 11.45 -21.48
N ILE A 351 -6.84 10.58 -22.05
CA ILE A 351 -8.28 10.52 -21.79
C ILE A 351 -8.56 10.23 -20.31
N ASP A 352 -7.91 9.20 -19.76
CA ASP A 352 -8.10 8.79 -18.37
C ASP A 352 -7.69 9.91 -17.41
N HIS A 353 -6.59 10.61 -17.71
CA HIS A 353 -6.14 11.77 -16.93
C HIS A 353 -7.09 12.96 -17.05
N THR A 354 -7.51 13.35 -18.26
CA THR A 354 -8.37 14.53 -18.45
C THR A 354 -9.80 14.32 -17.95
N ARG A 355 -10.22 13.06 -17.77
CA ARG A 355 -11.49 12.68 -17.15
C ARG A 355 -11.46 12.65 -15.63
N CYS A 356 -10.28 12.58 -15.01
CA CYS A 356 -10.19 12.91 -13.60
C CYS A 356 -10.52 14.40 -13.50
N GLY A 357 -11.61 14.78 -12.83
CA GLY A 357 -12.15 16.14 -12.90
C GLY A 357 -11.21 17.28 -12.45
N LEU A 358 -10.04 16.91 -11.94
CA LEU A 358 -8.94 17.76 -11.50
C LEU A 358 -8.07 18.29 -12.64
N SER A 359 -8.15 17.71 -13.84
CA SER A 359 -7.34 18.14 -14.99
C SER A 359 -7.75 19.51 -15.48
N ARG A 360 -6.75 20.39 -15.70
CA ARG A 360 -6.95 21.68 -16.36
C ARG A 360 -7.03 21.58 -17.89
N GLY A 361 -6.67 20.43 -18.45
CA GLY A 361 -6.85 20.14 -19.88
C GLY A 361 -8.20 19.48 -20.17
N GLU A 362 -8.82 19.87 -21.28
CA GLU A 362 -10.02 19.25 -21.85
C GLU A 362 -9.73 18.79 -23.28
N ILE A 363 -9.90 17.50 -23.58
CA ILE A 363 -9.69 17.00 -24.95
C ILE A 363 -10.92 17.35 -25.80
N VAL A 364 -10.75 18.30 -26.71
CA VAL A 364 -11.83 18.78 -27.60
C VAL A 364 -11.83 18.12 -28.97
N LEU A 365 -10.70 17.55 -29.39
CA LEU A 365 -10.54 16.95 -30.72
C LEU A 365 -9.50 15.81 -30.69
N VAL A 366 -9.84 14.68 -31.31
CA VAL A 366 -8.87 13.64 -31.68
C VAL A 366 -8.81 13.54 -33.21
N LEU A 367 -7.64 13.80 -33.78
CA LEU A 367 -7.41 13.79 -35.21
C LEU A 367 -6.50 12.62 -35.60
N SER A 368 -6.94 11.79 -36.54
CA SER A 368 -6.11 10.73 -37.12
C SER A 368 -5.73 11.04 -38.56
N ASN A 369 -4.48 10.78 -38.92
CA ASN A 369 -4.02 10.83 -40.32
C ASN A 369 -4.24 9.51 -41.09
N LYS A 370 -4.83 8.50 -40.45
CA LYS A 370 -5.15 7.18 -41.01
C LYS A 370 -6.59 6.79 -40.72
N GLU A 371 -7.26 6.19 -41.69
CA GLU A 371 -8.61 5.63 -41.54
C GLU A 371 -8.56 4.31 -40.74
N GLY A 372 -9.64 3.98 -40.02
CA GLY A 372 -9.82 2.68 -39.36
C GLY A 372 -8.89 2.38 -38.18
N VAL A 373 -8.27 3.38 -37.57
CA VAL A 373 -7.36 3.16 -36.42
C VAL A 373 -8.13 3.01 -35.10
N GLU A 374 -7.67 2.09 -34.25
CA GLU A 374 -8.28 1.81 -32.94
C GLU A 374 -8.36 3.05 -32.04
N GLY A 375 -7.41 3.98 -32.13
CA GLY A 375 -7.42 5.22 -31.35
C GLY A 375 -8.66 6.09 -31.56
N ILE A 376 -9.24 6.10 -32.77
CA ILE A 376 -10.49 6.83 -33.05
C ILE A 376 -11.67 6.16 -32.31
N THR A 377 -11.76 4.84 -32.35
CA THR A 377 -12.77 4.09 -31.60
C THR A 377 -12.67 4.32 -30.10
N ARG A 378 -11.46 4.46 -29.55
CA ARG A 378 -11.24 4.83 -28.13
C ARG A 378 -11.79 6.22 -27.81
N ALA A 379 -11.52 7.19 -28.67
CA ALA A 379 -12.03 8.57 -28.51
C ALA A 379 -13.55 8.66 -28.65
N GLU A 380 -14.15 7.92 -29.59
CA GLU A 380 -15.61 7.86 -29.77
C GLU A 380 -16.32 7.22 -28.58
N LYS A 381 -15.77 6.12 -28.04
CA LYS A 381 -16.24 5.53 -26.77
C LYS A 381 -16.12 6.51 -25.61
N ALA A 382 -15.16 7.44 -25.70
CA ALA A 382 -14.98 8.50 -24.73
C ALA A 382 -15.89 9.73 -24.97
N GLY A 383 -16.74 9.72 -26.02
CA GLY A 383 -17.61 10.85 -26.35
C GLY A 383 -16.86 12.08 -26.85
N ILE A 384 -15.61 11.94 -27.31
CA ILE A 384 -14.76 13.03 -27.79
C ILE A 384 -14.99 13.20 -29.30
N TYR A 385 -15.01 14.45 -29.78
CA TYR A 385 -15.12 14.73 -31.20
C TYR A 385 -13.90 14.20 -31.96
N THR A 386 -14.14 13.39 -33.01
CA THR A 386 -13.09 12.76 -33.81
C THR A 386 -13.11 13.25 -35.25
N LYS A 387 -11.93 13.37 -35.86
CA LYS A 387 -11.76 13.69 -37.28
C LYS A 387 -10.69 12.81 -37.90
N VAL A 388 -10.96 12.32 -39.10
CA VAL A 388 -9.94 11.61 -39.90
C VAL A 388 -9.60 12.44 -41.12
N ILE A 389 -8.31 12.79 -41.26
CA ILE A 389 -7.77 13.50 -42.41
C ILE A 389 -6.66 12.64 -43.02
N PRO A 390 -6.97 11.79 -44.02
CA PRO A 390 -5.98 10.91 -44.62
C PRO A 390 -4.95 11.72 -45.40
N HIS A 391 -3.69 11.67 -44.97
CA HIS A 391 -2.61 12.45 -45.59
C HIS A 391 -2.35 12.09 -47.06
N GLN A 392 -2.73 10.87 -47.50
CA GLN A 392 -2.60 10.44 -48.89
C GLN A 392 -3.58 11.15 -49.85
N LYS A 393 -4.59 11.85 -49.33
CA LYS A 393 -5.57 12.60 -50.13
C LYS A 393 -5.09 14.01 -50.49
N PHE A 394 -3.85 14.36 -50.15
CA PHE A 394 -3.28 15.69 -50.35
C PHE A 394 -2.02 15.61 -51.20
N GLU A 395 -1.83 16.59 -52.09
CA GLU A 395 -0.72 16.65 -53.04
C GLU A 395 0.62 17.01 -52.37
N SER A 396 0.55 17.71 -51.23
CA SER A 396 1.73 18.17 -50.49
C SER A 396 1.54 18.05 -48.98
N ARG A 397 2.64 18.11 -48.22
CA ARG A 397 2.57 18.11 -46.74
C ARG A 397 1.90 19.38 -46.24
N GLU A 398 2.17 20.50 -46.89
CA GLU A 398 1.66 21.83 -46.56
C GLU A 398 0.14 21.92 -46.75
N SER A 399 -0.39 21.31 -47.83
CA SER A 399 -1.85 21.26 -48.06
C SER A 399 -2.58 20.35 -47.07
N PHE A 400 -1.95 19.23 -46.68
CA PHE A 400 -2.43 18.37 -45.60
C PHE A 400 -2.44 19.12 -44.25
N GLU A 401 -1.34 19.75 -43.89
CA GLU A 401 -1.18 20.50 -42.64
C GLU A 401 -2.12 21.72 -42.56
N CYS A 402 -2.37 22.41 -43.68
CA CYS A 402 -3.40 23.44 -43.77
C CYS A 402 -4.80 22.91 -43.40
N ALA A 403 -5.16 21.69 -43.85
CA ALA A 403 -6.43 21.08 -43.51
C ALA A 403 -6.49 20.69 -42.03
N VAL A 404 -5.39 20.16 -41.48
CA VAL A 404 -5.25 19.85 -40.05
C VAL A 404 -5.39 21.13 -39.21
N THR A 405 -4.66 22.19 -39.52
CA THR A 405 -4.75 23.51 -38.86
C THR A 405 -6.18 24.06 -38.87
N ARG A 406 -6.90 23.92 -39.98
CA ARG A 406 -8.29 24.40 -40.08
C ARG A 406 -9.21 23.71 -39.09
N GLU A 407 -9.11 22.39 -38.96
CA GLU A 407 -9.90 21.62 -38.01
C GLU A 407 -9.49 21.92 -36.56
N LEU A 408 -8.18 22.07 -36.29
CA LEU A 408 -7.67 22.47 -34.98
C LEU A 408 -8.22 23.83 -34.52
N ARG A 409 -8.22 24.83 -35.42
CA ARG A 409 -8.79 26.16 -35.16
C ARG A 409 -10.31 26.10 -34.99
N SER A 410 -11.00 25.30 -35.80
CA SER A 410 -12.46 25.10 -35.70
C SER A 410 -12.87 24.49 -34.36
N ALA A 411 -12.04 23.62 -33.78
CA ALA A 411 -12.25 23.07 -32.44
C ALA A 411 -11.86 24.05 -31.31
N GLY A 412 -11.26 25.21 -31.64
CA GLY A 412 -10.77 26.19 -30.66
C GLY A 412 -9.60 25.65 -29.84
N THR A 413 -8.68 24.92 -30.47
CA THR A 413 -7.56 24.26 -29.79
C THR A 413 -6.54 25.25 -29.23
N ASP A 414 -6.16 25.08 -27.96
CA ASP A 414 -5.11 25.83 -27.26
C ASP A 414 -3.79 25.06 -27.19
N LEU A 415 -3.83 23.72 -27.08
CA LEU A 415 -2.66 22.84 -26.95
C LEU A 415 -2.80 21.60 -27.85
N ILE A 416 -1.71 21.16 -28.48
CA ILE A 416 -1.66 20.01 -29.38
C ILE A 416 -0.70 18.96 -28.82
N CYS A 417 -1.22 17.76 -28.58
CA CYS A 417 -0.46 16.59 -28.16
C CYS A 417 -0.28 15.59 -29.31
N LEU A 418 0.96 15.35 -29.73
CA LEU A 418 1.30 14.27 -30.66
C LEU A 418 1.40 12.95 -29.88
N ALA A 419 0.43 12.06 -30.05
CA ALA A 419 0.37 10.78 -29.32
C ALA A 419 0.63 9.61 -30.30
N GLY A 420 1.90 9.44 -30.67
CA GLY A 420 2.29 8.46 -31.69
C GLY A 420 1.86 8.89 -33.10
N PHE A 421 2.00 10.18 -33.40
CA PHE A 421 1.72 10.74 -34.72
C PHE A 421 2.92 10.53 -35.65
N MET A 422 2.86 9.50 -36.50
CA MET A 422 3.99 9.00 -37.29
C MET A 422 4.24 9.84 -38.55
N ARG A 423 4.43 11.15 -38.40
CA ARG A 423 4.67 12.11 -39.50
C ARG A 423 5.64 13.20 -39.05
N VAL A 424 6.59 13.53 -39.92
CA VAL A 424 7.43 14.73 -39.77
C VAL A 424 6.64 15.94 -40.24
N LEU A 425 6.47 16.92 -39.35
CA LEU A 425 5.72 18.16 -39.58
C LEU A 425 6.61 19.21 -40.26
N THR A 426 6.05 20.08 -41.10
CA THR A 426 6.82 21.16 -41.72
C THR A 426 7.14 22.28 -40.73
N GLY A 427 8.20 23.05 -41.00
CA GLY A 427 8.57 24.21 -40.19
C GLY A 427 7.46 25.26 -40.10
N GLY A 428 6.65 25.42 -41.16
CA GLY A 428 5.49 26.31 -41.14
C GLY A 428 4.45 25.91 -40.08
N PHE A 429 4.15 24.61 -39.97
CA PHE A 429 3.22 24.10 -38.95
C PHE A 429 3.80 24.20 -37.53
N VAL A 430 5.09 23.87 -37.36
CA VAL A 430 5.78 23.98 -36.07
C VAL A 430 5.83 25.44 -35.60
N SER A 431 6.12 26.38 -36.50
CA SER A 431 6.13 27.82 -36.20
C SER A 431 4.74 28.35 -35.82
N GLU A 432 3.68 27.90 -36.49
CA GLU A 432 2.31 28.33 -36.18
C GLU A 432 1.86 27.91 -34.76
N TRP A 433 2.26 26.71 -34.34
CA TRP A 433 1.89 26.11 -33.07
C TRP A 433 3.03 26.11 -32.04
N SER A 434 4.01 27.00 -32.22
CA SER A 434 5.14 27.14 -31.30
C SER A 434 4.67 27.39 -29.87
N GLY A 435 5.32 26.72 -28.90
CA GLY A 435 4.93 26.74 -27.49
C GLY A 435 3.60 26.04 -27.17
N ARG A 436 2.91 25.47 -28.16
CA ARG A 436 1.60 24.80 -28.02
C ARG A 436 1.57 23.41 -28.65
N LEU A 437 2.70 22.94 -29.19
CA LEU A 437 2.83 21.64 -29.84
C LEU A 437 3.82 20.78 -29.05
N VAL A 438 3.34 19.65 -28.52
CA VAL A 438 4.14 18.76 -27.66
C VAL A 438 4.14 17.32 -28.15
N ASN A 439 5.26 16.64 -27.91
CA ASN A 439 5.47 15.25 -28.28
C ASN A 439 6.06 14.46 -27.11
N VAL A 440 5.80 13.14 -27.10
CA VAL A 440 6.47 12.19 -26.22
C VAL A 440 7.40 11.30 -27.05
N HIS A 441 8.66 11.20 -26.62
CA HIS A 441 9.72 10.44 -27.28
C HIS A 441 10.20 9.30 -26.38
N PRO A 442 10.37 8.06 -26.88
CA PRO A 442 10.73 6.90 -26.08
C PRO A 442 12.25 6.80 -25.78
N SER A 443 12.85 7.91 -25.38
CA SER A 443 14.20 7.98 -24.82
C SER A 443 14.32 9.20 -23.91
N LEU A 444 15.32 9.19 -23.02
CA LEU A 444 15.80 10.38 -22.33
C LEU A 444 16.60 11.24 -23.33
N LEU A 445 15.96 12.22 -23.96
CA LEU A 445 16.64 13.17 -24.84
C LEU A 445 17.68 13.97 -24.05
N PRO A 446 18.85 14.27 -24.64
CA PRO A 446 19.21 14.11 -26.05
C PRO A 446 19.84 12.76 -26.46
N MET A 447 19.87 11.72 -25.60
CA MET A 447 20.72 10.53 -25.83
C MET A 447 20.41 9.74 -27.12
N PHE A 448 19.16 9.41 -27.39
CA PHE A 448 18.76 8.64 -28.58
C PHE A 448 17.61 9.34 -29.32
N LYS A 449 17.96 10.27 -30.23
CA LYS A 449 17.00 10.97 -31.09
C LYS A 449 16.50 10.07 -32.22
N GLY A 450 15.30 10.35 -32.72
CA GLY A 450 14.74 9.71 -33.90
C GLY A 450 14.25 8.27 -33.68
N ILE A 451 14.02 7.56 -34.78
CA ILE A 451 13.34 6.27 -34.79
C ILE A 451 14.24 5.17 -34.17
N GLY A 452 13.62 4.24 -33.43
CA GLY A 452 14.31 3.06 -32.90
C GLY A 452 15.18 3.33 -31.68
N ALA A 453 14.83 4.35 -30.88
CA ALA A 453 15.57 4.75 -29.70
C ALA A 453 15.81 3.61 -28.69
N GLN A 454 14.87 2.68 -28.56
CA GLN A 454 14.99 1.49 -27.70
C GLN A 454 16.08 0.53 -28.20
N ARG A 455 16.15 0.29 -29.51
CA ARG A 455 17.20 -0.53 -30.12
C ARG A 455 18.57 0.12 -29.95
N GLN A 456 18.65 1.43 -30.14
CA GLN A 456 19.87 2.20 -29.92
C GLN A 456 20.33 2.10 -28.46
N ALA A 457 19.42 2.21 -27.49
CA ALA A 457 19.72 2.05 -26.07
C ALA A 457 20.28 0.65 -25.74
N LEU A 458 19.66 -0.41 -26.27
CA LEU A 458 20.15 -1.78 -26.07
C LEU A 458 21.52 -2.01 -26.72
N GLN A 459 21.72 -1.52 -27.94
CA GLN A 459 23.00 -1.63 -28.65
C GLN A 459 24.12 -0.83 -27.96
N ALA A 460 23.79 0.31 -27.37
CA ALA A 460 24.71 1.12 -26.59
C ALA A 460 25.03 0.51 -25.21
N GLY A 461 24.30 -0.52 -24.78
CA GLY A 461 24.51 -1.17 -23.49
C GLY A 461 24.24 -0.27 -22.29
N VAL A 462 23.38 0.76 -22.44
CA VAL A 462 23.06 1.67 -21.33
C VAL A 462 22.24 0.94 -20.28
N THR A 463 22.44 1.28 -19.00
CA THR A 463 21.67 0.70 -17.89
C THR A 463 20.41 1.50 -17.55
N LEU A 464 20.23 2.65 -18.21
CA LEU A 464 19.13 3.58 -17.98
C LEU A 464 18.62 4.13 -19.32
N SER A 465 17.31 4.08 -19.50
CA SER A 465 16.60 4.72 -20.61
C SER A 465 15.35 5.41 -20.04
N GLY A 466 14.34 5.70 -20.86
CA GLY A 466 13.14 6.38 -20.38
C GLY A 466 12.31 6.97 -21.50
N CYS A 467 11.48 7.94 -21.15
CA CYS A 467 10.78 8.79 -22.10
C CYS A 467 10.96 10.27 -21.77
N THR A 468 10.81 11.10 -22.80
CA THR A 468 10.87 12.56 -22.70
C THR A 468 9.62 13.16 -23.30
N VAL A 469 8.98 14.06 -22.57
CA VAL A 469 7.95 14.95 -23.14
C VAL A 469 8.59 16.30 -23.38
N HIS A 470 8.46 16.82 -24.60
CA HIS A 470 9.12 18.04 -25.03
C HIS A 470 8.25 18.84 -25.99
N PHE A 471 8.53 20.14 -26.12
CA PHE A 471 7.99 20.96 -27.19
C PHE A 471 8.54 20.49 -28.53
N VAL A 472 7.72 20.49 -29.57
CA VAL A 472 8.17 20.17 -30.92
C VAL A 472 8.92 21.38 -31.49
N ALA A 473 10.11 21.14 -32.01
CA ALA A 473 10.93 22.12 -32.73
C ALA A 473 11.14 21.65 -34.17
N GLU A 474 11.68 22.52 -35.04
CA GLU A 474 12.01 22.14 -36.42
C GLU A 474 13.09 21.04 -36.47
N GLU A 475 14.04 21.08 -35.54
CA GLU A 475 14.97 19.98 -35.32
C GLU A 475 14.23 18.80 -34.68
N VAL A 476 14.35 17.63 -35.31
CA VAL A 476 13.76 16.38 -34.82
C VAL A 476 14.24 16.10 -33.40
N ASP A 477 13.30 16.02 -32.47
CA ASP A 477 13.53 15.77 -31.04
C ASP A 477 14.51 16.76 -30.37
N GLY A 478 14.59 18.00 -30.89
CA GLY A 478 15.49 19.05 -30.40
C GLY A 478 14.82 20.13 -29.54
N GLY A 479 13.50 20.07 -29.34
CA GLY A 479 12.79 21.11 -28.59
C GLY A 479 12.92 20.99 -27.07
N ALA A 480 12.53 22.05 -26.37
CA ALA A 480 12.72 22.17 -24.94
C ALA A 480 11.97 21.08 -24.16
N ILE A 481 12.67 20.48 -23.19
CA ILE A 481 12.19 19.38 -22.36
C ILE A 481 11.22 19.91 -21.30
N ILE A 482 10.05 19.26 -21.19
CA ILE A 482 9.02 19.59 -20.19
C ILE A 482 9.18 18.68 -18.97
N THR A 483 9.26 17.37 -19.20
CA THR A 483 9.47 16.36 -18.16
C THR A 483 10.09 15.10 -18.76
N GLN A 484 10.79 14.33 -17.92
CA GLN A 484 11.33 13.03 -18.26
C GLN A 484 10.95 12.00 -17.20
N GLU A 485 10.88 10.74 -17.61
CA GLU A 485 10.67 9.62 -16.70
C GLU A 485 11.65 8.51 -17.11
N SER A 486 12.48 8.07 -16.16
CA SER A 486 13.51 7.08 -16.46
C SER A 486 13.05 5.66 -16.15
N VAL A 487 13.59 4.70 -16.88
CA VAL A 487 13.37 3.27 -16.66
C VAL A 487 14.70 2.54 -16.70
N PRO A 488 14.91 1.53 -15.83
CA PRO A 488 16.11 0.71 -15.92
C PRO A 488 16.11 -0.09 -17.22
N VAL A 489 17.29 -0.32 -17.78
CA VAL A 489 17.55 -1.33 -18.82
C VAL A 489 18.21 -2.52 -18.15
N LEU A 490 17.59 -3.69 -18.25
CA LEU A 490 18.05 -4.93 -17.63
C LEU A 490 18.94 -5.73 -18.59
N PRO A 491 19.86 -6.56 -18.07
CA PRO A 491 20.80 -7.33 -18.91
C PRO A 491 20.13 -8.21 -19.97
N ASP A 492 18.94 -8.73 -19.67
CA ASP A 492 18.17 -9.63 -20.55
C ASP A 492 17.01 -8.93 -21.28
N ASP A 493 16.98 -7.59 -21.27
CA ASP A 493 15.91 -6.85 -21.95
C ASP A 493 15.96 -7.05 -23.48
N THR A 494 14.81 -7.43 -24.04
CA THR A 494 14.53 -7.34 -25.47
C THR A 494 13.96 -5.96 -25.83
N GLU A 495 13.98 -5.59 -27.11
CA GLU A 495 13.37 -4.34 -27.62
C GLU A 495 11.90 -4.21 -27.18
N ASP A 496 11.15 -5.32 -27.19
CA ASP A 496 9.76 -5.37 -26.75
C ASP A 496 9.61 -5.14 -25.24
N SER A 497 10.43 -5.82 -24.42
CA SER A 497 10.36 -5.68 -22.96
C SER A 497 10.70 -4.26 -22.49
N LEU A 498 11.72 -3.64 -23.10
CA LEU A 498 12.09 -2.26 -22.86
C LEU A 498 11.00 -1.30 -23.36
N THR A 499 10.41 -1.58 -24.53
CA THR A 499 9.30 -0.79 -25.09
C THR A 499 8.10 -0.78 -24.16
N GLN A 500 7.68 -1.93 -23.60
CA GLN A 500 6.56 -1.97 -22.65
C GLN A 500 6.86 -1.19 -21.36
N ARG A 501 8.10 -1.26 -20.88
CA ARG A 501 8.54 -0.50 -19.69
C ARG A 501 8.53 1.01 -19.95
N ILE A 502 9.11 1.46 -21.06
CA ILE A 502 9.11 2.87 -21.47
C ILE A 502 7.67 3.35 -21.71
N LYS A 503 6.82 2.55 -22.34
CA LYS A 503 5.42 2.88 -22.57
C LYS A 503 4.63 3.11 -21.27
N THR A 504 4.93 2.33 -20.23
CA THR A 504 4.36 2.55 -18.89
C THR A 504 4.84 3.86 -18.27
N ALA A 505 6.08 4.26 -18.55
CA ALA A 505 6.62 5.57 -18.18
C ALA A 505 5.96 6.71 -18.98
N GLU A 506 5.73 6.55 -20.30
CA GLU A 506 5.01 7.52 -21.14
C GLU A 506 3.59 7.78 -20.63
N HIS A 507 2.86 6.73 -20.24
CA HIS A 507 1.52 6.84 -19.67
C HIS A 507 1.47 7.65 -18.36
N LYS A 508 2.62 7.90 -17.72
CA LYS A 508 2.75 8.76 -16.53
C LYS A 508 3.29 10.15 -16.88
N ALA A 509 4.35 10.20 -17.68
CA ALA A 509 5.04 11.43 -18.02
C ALA A 509 4.17 12.34 -18.90
N TYR A 510 3.45 11.76 -19.88
CA TYR A 510 2.73 12.56 -20.85
C TYR A 510 1.51 13.28 -20.27
N PRO A 511 0.65 12.62 -19.47
CA PRO A 511 -0.44 13.33 -18.80
C PRO A 511 0.04 14.38 -17.79
N ARG A 512 1.16 14.10 -17.09
CA ARG A 512 1.81 15.08 -16.19
C ARG A 512 2.24 16.33 -16.94
N ALA A 513 2.90 16.17 -18.09
CA ALA A 513 3.32 17.28 -18.93
C ALA A 513 2.13 18.11 -19.45
N LEU A 514 1.07 17.44 -19.92
CA LEU A 514 -0.18 18.10 -20.33
C LEU A 514 -0.71 18.97 -19.18
N GLU A 515 -0.72 18.44 -17.95
CA GLU A 515 -1.22 19.16 -16.79
C GLU A 515 -0.37 20.39 -16.45
N MET A 516 0.96 20.26 -16.46
CA MET A 516 1.88 21.37 -16.20
C MET A 516 1.67 22.52 -17.21
N LEU A 517 1.45 22.19 -18.49
CA LEU A 517 1.15 23.16 -19.54
C LEU A 517 -0.23 23.80 -19.34
N ALA A 518 -1.26 22.98 -19.08
CA ALA A 518 -2.63 23.45 -18.88
C ALA A 518 -2.79 24.33 -17.64
N ARG A 519 -1.91 24.18 -16.64
CA ARG A 519 -1.81 25.04 -15.44
C ARG A 519 -0.97 26.29 -15.66
N GLY A 520 -0.27 26.41 -16.79
CA GLY A 520 0.70 27.48 -17.03
C GLY A 520 1.94 27.40 -16.14
N GLU A 521 2.23 26.22 -15.57
CA GLU A 521 3.43 25.99 -14.76
C GLU A 521 4.68 25.87 -15.61
N VAL A 522 4.54 25.41 -16.85
CA VAL A 522 5.61 25.39 -17.85
C VAL A 522 5.15 26.15 -19.08
N VAL A 523 5.99 27.09 -19.53
CA VAL A 523 5.77 27.86 -20.75
C VAL A 523 7.07 27.91 -21.54
N LEU A 524 6.99 27.86 -22.86
CA LEU A 524 8.15 28.08 -23.73
C LEU A 524 8.48 29.58 -23.78
N GLY A 525 9.66 29.95 -23.31
CA GLY A 525 10.17 31.33 -23.37
C GLY A 525 10.62 31.74 -24.78
N GLU A 526 10.79 33.04 -24.98
CA GLU A 526 11.24 33.61 -26.26
C GLU A 526 12.67 33.17 -26.65
N ASP A 527 13.47 32.72 -25.68
CA ASP A 527 14.81 32.16 -25.85
C ASP A 527 14.81 30.67 -26.23
N GLY A 528 13.62 30.06 -26.40
CA GLY A 528 13.46 28.65 -26.70
C GLY A 528 13.68 27.72 -25.50
N ARG A 529 13.75 28.25 -24.27
CA ARG A 529 13.88 27.47 -23.04
C ARG A 529 12.57 27.43 -22.27
N CYS A 530 12.38 26.40 -21.44
CA CYS A 530 11.22 26.33 -20.56
C CYS A 530 11.37 27.31 -19.38
N ILE A 531 10.38 28.17 -19.17
CA ILE A 531 10.26 29.03 -18.00
C ILE A 531 9.49 28.25 -16.92
N ASN A 532 9.93 28.36 -15.65
CA ASN A 532 9.37 27.65 -14.48
C ASN A 532 9.47 26.11 -14.51
N SER A 533 10.29 25.53 -15.39
CA SER A 533 10.55 24.08 -15.36
C SER A 533 11.51 23.73 -14.22
N THR A 534 11.01 23.04 -13.20
CA THR A 534 11.88 22.15 -12.42
C THR A 534 12.01 20.88 -13.24
N ILE A 535 13.19 20.61 -13.82
CA ILE A 535 13.42 19.32 -14.50
C ILE A 535 13.43 18.24 -13.41
N ILE A 536 12.30 17.56 -13.22
CA ILE A 536 12.21 16.44 -12.29
C ILE A 536 12.81 15.22 -12.99
N HIS A 537 14.11 14.96 -12.77
CA HIS A 537 14.70 13.66 -13.09
C HIS A 537 14.26 12.66 -12.03
N LEU A 538 13.17 11.94 -12.28
CA LEU A 538 12.80 10.78 -11.46
C LEU A 538 13.67 9.60 -11.86
N LEU A 539 14.75 9.38 -11.11
CA LEU A 539 15.52 8.13 -11.14
C LEU A 539 14.68 7.02 -10.48
N PRO A 540 14.76 5.76 -10.94
CA PRO A 540 14.07 4.66 -10.29
C PRO A 540 14.57 4.53 -8.85
N GLU A 541 13.65 4.41 -7.89
CA GLU A 541 13.96 4.07 -6.50
C GLU A 541 14.71 2.72 -6.46
N ARG A 542 16.04 2.75 -6.39
CA ARG A 542 16.83 1.63 -5.87
C ARG A 542 17.17 1.94 -4.42
N LYS A 543 16.79 1.06 -3.51
CA LYS A 543 17.00 1.16 -2.05
C LYS A 543 18.47 1.07 -1.61
N ASP A 544 19.42 1.06 -2.54
CA ASP A 544 20.79 0.58 -2.30
C ASP A 544 21.87 1.63 -2.63
N VAL A 545 21.50 2.83 -3.07
CA VAL A 545 22.45 3.92 -3.39
C VAL A 545 21.92 5.25 -2.91
N ASP A 546 22.66 5.89 -2.01
CA ASP A 546 22.35 7.23 -1.49
C ASP A 546 22.64 8.30 -2.54
N TYR A 547 21.64 8.61 -3.37
CA TYR A 547 21.71 9.67 -4.38
C TYR A 547 21.62 11.09 -3.79
N PHE A 548 21.41 11.23 -2.47
CA PHE A 548 21.17 12.51 -1.83
C PHE A 548 22.45 13.36 -1.69
N SER A 549 23.64 12.75 -1.68
CA SER A 549 24.91 13.49 -1.50
C SER A 549 25.44 14.17 -2.78
N ILE A 550 25.02 13.72 -3.96
CA ILE A 550 25.49 14.28 -5.25
C ILE A 550 24.68 15.53 -5.66
N PHE A 551 23.45 15.68 -5.15
CA PHE A 551 22.53 16.72 -5.60
C PHE A 551 22.78 18.11 -4.98
N LEU A 552 23.45 18.18 -3.82
CA LEU A 552 23.65 19.43 -3.07
C LEU A 552 24.85 20.29 -3.52
N HIS A 553 25.71 19.82 -4.44
CA HIS A 553 26.91 20.57 -4.85
C HIS A 553 26.74 21.45 -6.12
N PHE A 554 25.59 21.42 -6.80
CA PHE A 554 25.45 22.08 -8.12
C PHE A 554 24.51 23.29 -8.18
N HIS A 555 23.99 23.77 -7.05
CA HIS A 555 22.98 24.84 -7.05
C HIS A 555 23.50 26.29 -6.95
N HIS A 556 24.71 26.60 -7.42
CA HIS A 556 25.24 27.98 -7.38
C HIS A 556 26.11 28.38 -8.60
N PHE A 557 25.62 28.27 -9.85
CA PHE A 557 26.22 29.01 -10.98
C PHE A 557 25.19 29.37 -12.07
N PRO A 558 25.23 30.59 -12.65
CA PRO A 558 24.45 30.93 -13.83
C PRO A 558 25.12 30.36 -15.10
N ALA A 559 24.28 29.83 -16.00
CA ALA A 559 24.53 29.52 -17.41
C ALA A 559 25.98 29.21 -17.83
N ILE A 560 26.34 27.92 -17.89
CA ILE A 560 27.49 27.45 -18.67
C ILE A 560 26.97 26.52 -19.76
N ASN A 561 27.32 26.84 -21.02
CA ASN A 561 27.19 25.97 -22.18
C ASN A 561 28.02 24.71 -21.94
N ILE A 562 27.38 23.55 -21.77
CA ILE A 562 28.07 22.26 -21.73
C ILE A 562 27.87 21.59 -23.09
N ALA A 563 28.97 21.24 -23.76
CA ALA A 563 28.94 20.50 -25.01
C ALA A 563 28.33 19.09 -24.80
N PRO A 564 27.67 18.48 -25.79
CA PRO A 564 26.92 17.21 -25.62
C PRO A 564 27.76 15.96 -25.28
N GLN A 565 29.03 16.12 -24.92
CA GLN A 565 30.02 15.04 -24.81
C GLN A 565 30.41 14.75 -23.35
N ASP A 566 30.02 15.60 -22.39
CA ASP A 566 30.51 15.57 -21.00
C ASP A 566 29.44 15.34 -19.93
N ILE A 567 28.23 14.93 -20.31
CA ILE A 567 27.17 14.57 -19.36
C ILE A 567 27.12 13.04 -19.23
N ILE A 568 27.66 12.56 -18.10
CA ILE A 568 27.65 11.17 -17.60
C ILE A 568 28.48 10.19 -18.45
N LYS A 569 29.82 10.27 -18.35
CA LYS A 569 30.62 9.05 -18.32
C LYS A 569 30.54 8.48 -16.89
N MET A 570 29.47 7.77 -16.60
CA MET A 570 29.54 6.76 -15.55
C MET A 570 30.56 5.72 -16.00
N PRO A 571 31.45 5.23 -15.11
CA PRO A 571 32.45 4.27 -15.49
C PRO A 571 31.73 3.01 -15.99
N VAL A 572 31.86 2.78 -17.29
CA VAL A 572 31.69 1.46 -17.88
C VAL A 572 32.55 0.54 -17.01
N ARG A 573 31.97 -0.49 -16.39
CA ARG A 573 32.75 -1.61 -15.88
C ARG A 573 33.36 -2.34 -17.09
N GLY A 574 34.38 -1.71 -17.67
CA GLY A 574 35.38 -2.37 -18.47
C GLY A 574 36.09 -3.37 -17.59
N ASN A 575 36.51 -4.47 -18.21
CA ASN A 575 37.16 -5.59 -17.56
C ASN A 575 38.53 -5.13 -17.00
N THR A 576 38.57 -4.54 -15.80
CA THR A 576 39.83 -4.06 -15.19
C THR A 576 40.76 -5.24 -14.92
N PHE A 577 42.04 -5.10 -15.24
CA PHE A 577 43.03 -6.14 -15.03
C PHE A 577 43.56 -6.07 -13.60
N LYS A 578 43.23 -7.09 -12.80
CA LYS A 578 43.56 -7.14 -11.38
C LYS A 578 44.95 -7.74 -11.16
N ILE A 579 45.77 -7.04 -10.40
CA ILE A 579 47.14 -7.43 -10.02
C ILE A 579 47.18 -7.62 -8.50
N PHE A 580 47.87 -8.67 -8.06
CA PHE A 580 48.18 -8.93 -6.66
C PHE A 580 49.59 -8.43 -6.34
N VAL A 581 49.74 -7.72 -5.21
CA VAL A 581 51.02 -7.20 -4.72
C VAL A 581 51.28 -7.76 -3.32
N GLY A 582 52.17 -8.73 -3.20
CA GLY A 582 52.56 -9.38 -1.95
C GLY A 582 53.84 -8.81 -1.32
N ASN A 583 54.09 -9.21 -0.07
CA ASN A 583 55.28 -8.86 0.72
C ASN A 583 55.46 -7.35 0.99
N LEU A 584 54.34 -6.65 1.18
CA LEU A 584 54.34 -5.24 1.54
C LEU A 584 54.88 -5.03 2.96
N SER A 585 55.44 -3.85 3.20
CA SER A 585 55.81 -3.39 4.53
C SER A 585 54.56 -2.92 5.28
N ASP A 586 54.54 -3.01 6.61
CA ASP A 586 53.43 -2.50 7.43
C ASP A 586 53.29 -0.95 7.35
N ARG A 587 54.26 -0.29 6.69
CA ARG A 587 54.28 1.14 6.41
C ARG A 587 53.77 1.50 5.00
N THR A 588 53.54 0.51 4.13
CA THR A 588 53.10 0.77 2.76
C THR A 588 51.60 1.11 2.74
N SER A 589 51.26 2.25 2.14
CA SER A 589 49.87 2.70 1.97
C SER A 589 49.31 2.35 0.58
N SER A 590 47.99 2.46 0.39
CA SER A 590 47.37 2.30 -0.94
C SER A 590 47.79 3.37 -1.93
N THR A 591 48.15 4.57 -1.46
CA THR A 591 48.67 5.64 -2.33
C THR A 591 50.08 5.32 -2.83
N ASP A 592 50.94 4.74 -1.98
CA ASP A 592 52.31 4.37 -2.37
C ASP A 592 52.33 3.34 -3.51
N ILE A 593 51.40 2.38 -3.48
CA ILE A 593 51.29 1.36 -4.53
C ILE A 593 50.60 1.93 -5.76
N ARG A 594 49.59 2.80 -5.57
CA ARG A 594 48.93 3.47 -6.70
C ARG A 594 49.92 4.27 -7.53
N GLU A 595 50.72 5.12 -6.89
CA GLU A 595 51.73 5.93 -7.57
C GLU A 595 52.76 5.06 -8.32
N LEU A 596 53.22 3.97 -7.69
CA LEU A 596 54.16 3.04 -8.32
C LEU A 596 53.60 2.36 -9.58
N PHE A 597 52.30 2.05 -9.61
CA PHE A 597 51.66 1.41 -10.78
C PHE A 597 51.17 2.42 -11.83
N GLU A 598 50.92 3.67 -11.45
CA GLU A 598 50.55 4.75 -12.37
C GLU A 598 51.69 5.11 -13.35
N GLU A 599 52.95 4.83 -13.02
CA GLU A 599 54.08 4.96 -13.95
C GLU A 599 54.02 4.00 -15.15
N HIS A 600 53.24 2.92 -15.03
CA HIS A 600 53.15 1.84 -16.03
C HIS A 600 51.78 1.74 -16.71
N GLY A 601 50.78 2.51 -16.25
CA GLY A 601 49.45 2.54 -16.85
C GLY A 601 48.40 3.24 -15.99
N SER A 602 47.16 3.27 -16.46
CA SER A 602 46.05 3.92 -15.74
C SER A 602 45.53 3.03 -14.61
N VAL A 603 45.67 3.47 -13.34
CA VAL A 603 45.18 2.75 -12.15
C VAL A 603 43.75 3.19 -11.82
N VAL A 604 42.82 2.24 -11.87
CA VAL A 604 41.42 2.47 -11.49
C VAL A 604 41.28 2.47 -9.97
N GLU A 605 41.85 1.45 -9.31
CA GLU A 605 41.69 1.22 -7.87
C GLU A 605 42.94 0.54 -7.30
N ALA A 606 43.35 0.90 -6.07
CA ALA A 606 44.47 0.27 -5.38
C ALA A 606 44.15 0.14 -3.89
N ASP A 607 44.27 -1.06 -3.35
CA ASP A 607 43.95 -1.40 -1.97
C ASP A 607 45.11 -2.11 -1.30
N VAL A 608 45.35 -1.81 -0.02
CA VAL A 608 46.30 -2.54 0.83
C VAL A 608 45.56 -3.21 1.96
N VAL A 609 45.75 -4.52 2.07
CA VAL A 609 45.22 -5.37 3.13
C VAL A 609 46.39 -5.98 3.89
N LYS A 610 46.77 -5.33 4.98
CA LYS A 610 47.90 -5.74 5.84
C LYS A 610 49.24 -5.77 5.08
N ASN A 611 49.74 -6.96 4.76
CA ASN A 611 51.05 -7.22 4.15
C ASN A 611 50.96 -7.58 2.65
N TYR A 612 49.79 -7.40 2.03
CA TYR A 612 49.58 -7.54 0.59
C TYR A 612 48.51 -6.54 0.11
N GLY A 613 48.40 -6.34 -1.20
CA GLY A 613 47.48 -5.39 -1.80
C GLY A 613 47.01 -5.83 -3.18
N PHE A 614 46.05 -5.10 -3.73
CA PHE A 614 45.52 -5.32 -5.06
C PHE A 614 45.51 -4.02 -5.84
N VAL A 615 45.85 -4.08 -7.12
CA VAL A 615 45.78 -2.95 -8.05
C VAL A 615 44.93 -3.35 -9.24
N HIS A 616 43.98 -2.49 -9.60
CA HIS A 616 43.12 -2.65 -10.76
C HIS A 616 43.59 -1.70 -11.86
N MET A 617 44.19 -2.25 -12.91
CA MET A 617 44.61 -1.48 -14.08
C MET A 617 43.45 -1.37 -15.08
N GLU A 618 43.37 -0.23 -15.77
CA GLU A 618 42.34 0.02 -16.78
C GLU A 618 42.49 -0.91 -18.00
N LYS A 619 43.73 -1.27 -18.37
CA LYS A 619 44.05 -2.17 -19.49
C LYS A 619 44.93 -3.35 -19.08
N GLU A 620 44.67 -4.52 -19.66
CA GLU A 620 45.42 -5.76 -19.40
C GLU A 620 46.88 -5.70 -19.87
N ASP A 621 47.15 -5.11 -21.03
CA ASP A 621 48.52 -5.00 -21.56
C ASP A 621 49.43 -4.14 -20.67
N GLU A 622 48.89 -3.02 -20.17
CA GLU A 622 49.57 -2.13 -19.20
C GLU A 622 49.83 -2.85 -17.88
N GLY A 623 48.86 -3.65 -17.42
CA GLY A 623 49.01 -4.44 -16.20
C GLY A 623 50.02 -5.58 -16.30
N ARG A 624 50.12 -6.26 -17.45
CA ARG A 624 51.16 -7.28 -17.68
C ARG A 624 52.56 -6.68 -17.76
N ALA A 625 52.71 -5.51 -18.39
CA ALA A 625 53.98 -4.78 -18.41
C ALA A 625 54.41 -4.32 -17.01
N ALA A 626 53.46 -3.84 -16.19
CA ALA A 626 53.71 -3.47 -14.80
C ALA A 626 54.20 -4.67 -13.96
N ILE A 627 53.63 -5.87 -14.17
CA ILE A 627 54.07 -7.09 -13.48
C ILE A 627 55.52 -7.44 -13.81
N GLU A 628 55.92 -7.38 -15.09
CA GLU A 628 57.29 -7.73 -15.51
C GLU A 628 58.33 -6.79 -14.90
N VAL A 629 58.00 -5.51 -14.71
CA VAL A 629 58.94 -4.50 -14.21
C VAL A 629 58.95 -4.43 -12.68
N LEU A 630 57.78 -4.52 -12.04
CA LEU A 630 57.64 -4.26 -10.60
C LEU A 630 57.78 -5.51 -9.73
N ASN A 631 57.76 -6.72 -10.30
CA ASN A 631 57.98 -7.94 -9.53
C ASN A 631 59.45 -8.00 -9.04
N GLY A 632 59.64 -7.96 -7.71
CA GLY A 632 60.95 -7.86 -7.07
C GLY A 632 61.44 -6.43 -6.80
N HIS A 633 60.64 -5.41 -7.14
CA HIS A 633 60.98 -4.00 -6.86
C HIS A 633 61.12 -3.74 -5.35
N SER A 634 62.05 -2.89 -4.94
CA SER A 634 62.24 -2.57 -3.53
C SER A 634 61.34 -1.40 -3.14
N LEU A 635 60.34 -1.65 -2.29
CA LEU A 635 59.45 -0.65 -1.73
C LEU A 635 59.57 -0.64 -0.20
N HIS A 636 59.93 0.52 0.37
CA HIS A 636 60.17 0.68 1.81
C HIS A 636 61.11 -0.38 2.43
N GLY A 637 62.13 -0.79 1.67
CA GLY A 637 63.14 -1.77 2.11
C GLY A 637 62.73 -3.24 2.03
N LYS A 638 61.56 -3.56 1.47
CA LYS A 638 61.14 -4.94 1.14
C LYS A 638 61.00 -5.12 -0.37
N HIS A 639 61.36 -6.30 -0.87
CA HIS A 639 61.11 -6.67 -2.26
C HIS A 639 59.65 -7.13 -2.41
N ILE A 640 58.87 -6.37 -3.16
CA ILE A 640 57.45 -6.67 -3.40
C ILE A 640 57.33 -7.80 -4.42
N VAL A 641 56.30 -8.63 -4.29
CA VAL A 641 55.97 -9.67 -5.25
C VAL A 641 54.75 -9.23 -6.04
N VAL A 642 54.85 -9.14 -7.35
CA VAL A 642 53.76 -8.61 -8.21
C VAL A 642 53.37 -9.69 -9.21
N GLU A 643 52.09 -10.08 -9.21
CA GLU A 643 51.57 -11.15 -10.05
C GLU A 643 50.16 -10.85 -10.55
N ALA A 644 49.79 -11.37 -11.72
CA ALA A 644 48.42 -11.26 -12.22
C ALA A 644 47.48 -12.02 -11.26
N SER A 645 46.44 -11.36 -10.76
CA SER A 645 45.50 -11.98 -9.84
C SER A 645 44.65 -12.99 -10.62
N THR A 646 44.89 -14.29 -10.46
CA THR A 646 44.07 -15.38 -11.03
C THR A 646 42.76 -15.58 -10.26
N GLY A 647 42.09 -14.47 -9.92
CA GLY A 647 40.87 -14.44 -9.12
C GLY A 647 39.62 -14.67 -9.97
N ALA A 648 38.87 -15.72 -9.63
CA ALA A 648 37.61 -16.14 -10.22
C ALA A 648 36.68 -14.98 -10.64
N ARG A 649 36.14 -15.08 -11.87
CA ARG A 649 35.08 -14.20 -12.38
C ARG A 649 33.90 -14.17 -11.40
N LYS A 650 33.66 -13.03 -10.75
CA LYS A 650 32.40 -12.73 -10.07
C LYS A 650 31.36 -12.27 -11.10
N GLY A 651 30.90 -13.22 -11.91
CA GLY A 651 29.58 -13.19 -12.54
C GLY A 651 28.76 -14.27 -11.84
N GLY A 652 27.59 -13.93 -11.32
CA GLY A 652 26.75 -14.88 -10.61
C GLY A 652 26.23 -15.97 -11.54
N ASN A 653 26.86 -17.15 -11.52
CA ASN A 653 26.12 -18.38 -11.70
C ASN A 653 25.56 -18.78 -10.33
N GLN A 654 24.24 -18.99 -10.24
CA GLN A 654 23.67 -19.68 -9.08
C GLN A 654 24.33 -21.06 -8.99
N LYS A 655 25.07 -21.32 -7.91
CA LYS A 655 25.59 -22.66 -7.63
C LYS A 655 24.41 -23.59 -7.43
N THR A 656 24.21 -24.54 -8.33
CA THR A 656 23.11 -25.51 -8.24
C THR A 656 23.53 -26.61 -7.29
N LYS A 657 22.75 -26.78 -6.22
CA LYS A 657 22.95 -27.85 -5.23
C LYS A 657 22.18 -29.09 -5.66
N ILE A 658 22.88 -30.20 -5.82
CA ILE A 658 22.36 -31.51 -6.20
C ILE A 658 22.31 -32.39 -4.94
N PHE A 659 21.21 -33.11 -4.77
CA PHE A 659 21.07 -34.18 -3.78
C PHE A 659 21.27 -35.53 -4.45
N VAL A 660 22.16 -36.35 -3.90
CA VAL A 660 22.44 -37.72 -4.34
C VAL A 660 22.04 -38.68 -3.22
N GLY A 661 20.87 -39.28 -3.32
CA GLY A 661 20.38 -40.29 -2.38
C GLY A 661 20.87 -41.70 -2.70
N ASN A 662 20.73 -42.60 -1.74
CA ASN A 662 21.06 -44.02 -1.85
C ASN A 662 22.55 -44.30 -2.11
N VAL A 663 23.41 -43.49 -1.50
CA VAL A 663 24.86 -43.64 -1.54
C VAL A 663 25.27 -44.78 -0.60
N HIS A 664 26.06 -45.74 -1.11
CA HIS A 664 26.57 -46.85 -0.31
C HIS A 664 27.51 -46.36 0.79
N LYS A 665 27.50 -47.01 1.96
CA LYS A 665 28.28 -46.62 3.16
C LYS A 665 29.80 -46.56 2.94
N ASP A 666 30.29 -47.29 1.96
CA ASP A 666 31.72 -47.38 1.63
C ASP A 666 32.12 -46.44 0.48
N ALA A 667 31.16 -45.71 -0.11
CA ALA A 667 31.43 -44.76 -1.18
C ALA A 667 32.20 -43.54 -0.63
N LYS A 668 33.29 -43.17 -1.30
CA LYS A 668 34.14 -42.04 -0.91
C LYS A 668 33.75 -40.77 -1.65
N VAL A 669 33.99 -39.62 -1.00
CA VAL A 669 33.68 -38.29 -1.56
C VAL A 669 34.37 -38.08 -2.90
N ASP A 670 35.64 -38.47 -3.02
CA ASP A 670 36.40 -38.32 -4.26
C ASP A 670 35.85 -39.15 -5.43
N GLU A 671 35.27 -40.33 -5.16
CA GLU A 671 34.64 -41.17 -6.19
C GLU A 671 33.34 -40.54 -6.70
N LEU A 672 32.50 -40.02 -5.80
CA LEU A 672 31.29 -39.29 -6.16
C LEU A 672 31.61 -37.97 -6.86
N LYS A 673 32.64 -37.26 -6.41
CA LYS A 673 33.09 -36.02 -7.04
C LYS A 673 33.58 -36.28 -8.46
N GLY A 674 34.45 -37.29 -8.65
CA GLY A 674 34.96 -37.67 -9.96
C GLY A 674 33.87 -38.10 -10.94
N LEU A 675 32.80 -38.75 -10.47
CA LEU A 675 31.65 -39.12 -11.30
C LEU A 675 30.90 -37.89 -11.87
N PHE A 676 30.74 -36.84 -11.07
CA PHE A 676 30.05 -35.61 -11.47
C PHE A 676 30.96 -34.61 -12.22
N GLU A 677 32.28 -34.65 -11.98
CA GLU A 677 33.26 -33.79 -12.67
C GLU A 677 33.34 -34.05 -14.19
N VAL A 678 32.87 -35.21 -14.67
CA VAL A 678 32.73 -35.50 -16.11
C VAL A 678 31.74 -34.55 -16.79
N TYR A 679 30.73 -34.08 -16.04
CA TYR A 679 29.63 -33.27 -16.57
C TYR A 679 29.82 -31.77 -16.38
N GLY A 680 30.68 -31.36 -15.44
CA GLY A 680 30.91 -29.96 -15.11
C GLY A 680 31.77 -29.76 -13.87
N SER A 681 32.07 -28.51 -13.49
CA SER A 681 32.94 -28.27 -12.33
C SER A 681 32.18 -28.51 -11.02
N VAL A 682 32.72 -29.40 -10.19
CA VAL A 682 32.19 -29.64 -8.84
C VAL A 682 32.94 -28.79 -7.83
N VAL A 683 32.24 -27.82 -7.24
CA VAL A 683 32.79 -26.88 -6.27
C VAL A 683 32.95 -27.53 -4.89
N GLU A 684 31.98 -28.34 -4.47
CA GLU A 684 31.95 -28.96 -3.14
C GLU A 684 31.09 -30.23 -3.17
N ALA A 685 31.51 -31.28 -2.46
CA ALA A 685 30.76 -32.51 -2.31
C ALA A 685 30.88 -33.04 -0.88
N ASP A 686 29.74 -33.29 -0.24
CA ASP A 686 29.64 -33.79 1.13
C ASP A 686 28.82 -35.08 1.14
N ILE A 687 29.44 -36.20 1.50
CA ILE A 687 28.71 -37.44 1.79
C ILE A 687 28.34 -37.45 3.27
N LEU A 688 27.05 -37.67 3.55
CA LEU A 688 26.57 -37.91 4.90
C LEU A 688 26.46 -39.41 5.15
N THR A 689 25.35 -39.90 5.70
CA THR A 689 25.21 -41.33 6.00
C THR A 689 24.93 -42.18 4.77
N ASN A 690 23.85 -41.89 4.06
CA ASN A 690 23.33 -42.67 2.93
C ASN A 690 22.88 -41.79 1.76
N TYR A 691 23.32 -40.54 1.77
CA TYR A 691 23.10 -39.55 0.73
C TYR A 691 24.22 -38.51 0.77
N ALA A 692 24.38 -37.77 -0.32
CA ALA A 692 25.37 -36.74 -0.48
C ALA A 692 24.74 -35.46 -1.03
N PHE A 693 25.39 -34.33 -0.78
CA PHE A 693 25.10 -33.07 -1.45
C PHE A 693 26.30 -32.64 -2.27
N LEU A 694 26.06 -32.17 -3.48
CA LEU A 694 27.09 -31.75 -4.41
C LEU A 694 26.72 -30.40 -5.02
N HIS A 695 27.67 -29.48 -5.12
CA HIS A 695 27.45 -28.14 -5.68
C HIS A 695 28.21 -27.99 -6.99
N MET A 696 27.48 -27.66 -8.06
CA MET A 696 28.06 -27.35 -9.36
C MET A 696 27.94 -25.85 -9.64
N ASP A 697 28.92 -25.32 -10.34
CA ASP A 697 29.03 -23.90 -10.67
C ASP A 697 28.22 -23.49 -11.92
N ASP A 698 27.63 -24.44 -12.65
CA ASP A 698 26.79 -24.20 -13.82
C ASP A 698 25.50 -25.02 -13.78
N GLU A 699 24.36 -24.35 -13.94
CA GLU A 699 23.04 -24.97 -13.85
C GLU A 699 22.76 -25.92 -15.01
N CYS A 700 23.25 -25.62 -16.22
CA CYS A 700 23.04 -26.48 -17.39
C CYS A 700 23.82 -27.80 -17.24
N GLN A 701 25.04 -27.73 -16.74
CA GLN A 701 25.87 -28.88 -16.38
C GLN A 701 25.24 -29.70 -15.25
N ALA A 702 24.73 -29.03 -14.22
CA ALA A 702 24.02 -29.68 -13.11
C ALA A 702 22.78 -30.46 -13.58
N GLN A 703 21.93 -29.85 -14.42
CA GLN A 703 20.74 -30.50 -14.96
C GLN A 703 21.06 -31.65 -15.91
N ARG A 704 22.23 -31.63 -16.58
CA ARG A 704 22.71 -32.75 -17.38
C ARG A 704 23.21 -33.89 -16.49
N ALA A 705 24.00 -33.59 -15.46
CA ALA A 705 24.48 -34.58 -14.49
C ALA A 705 23.31 -35.28 -13.78
N ILE A 706 22.27 -34.53 -13.37
CA ILE A 706 21.05 -35.10 -12.77
C ILE A 706 20.38 -36.10 -13.71
N ARG A 707 20.19 -35.74 -14.99
CA ARG A 707 19.50 -36.62 -15.96
C ARG A 707 20.27 -37.88 -16.30
N GLU A 708 21.60 -37.82 -16.35
CA GLU A 708 22.43 -38.96 -16.74
C GLU A 708 22.84 -39.86 -15.57
N LEU A 709 22.96 -39.30 -14.35
CA LEU A 709 23.41 -40.04 -13.17
C LEU A 709 22.28 -40.50 -12.24
N ASP A 710 21.04 -40.03 -12.41
CA ASP A 710 19.89 -40.59 -11.69
C ASP A 710 19.65 -42.05 -12.14
N GLY A 711 19.81 -42.99 -11.20
CA GLY A 711 19.77 -44.43 -11.46
C GLY A 711 21.13 -45.07 -11.75
N TYR A 712 22.23 -44.32 -11.75
CA TYR A 712 23.58 -44.85 -11.95
C TYR A 712 23.97 -45.81 -10.83
N GLU A 713 24.57 -46.97 -11.17
CA GLU A 713 24.91 -48.00 -10.20
C GLU A 713 26.33 -47.80 -9.66
N LEU A 714 26.45 -47.45 -8.38
CA LEU A 714 27.70 -47.26 -7.68
C LEU A 714 27.75 -48.19 -6.46
N HIS A 715 28.77 -49.05 -6.38
CA HIS A 715 28.91 -50.08 -5.34
C HIS A 715 27.67 -50.98 -5.19
N GLY A 716 26.99 -51.30 -6.30
CA GLY A 716 25.80 -52.17 -6.33
C GLY A 716 24.50 -51.49 -5.88
N LEU A 717 24.50 -50.18 -5.59
CA LEU A 717 23.30 -49.40 -5.31
C LEU A 717 23.07 -48.37 -6.41
N ARG A 718 21.81 -48.22 -6.83
CA ARG A 718 21.42 -47.18 -7.78
C ARG A 718 21.26 -45.85 -7.08
N LEU A 719 22.05 -44.87 -7.48
CA LEU A 719 22.01 -43.51 -6.95
C LEU A 719 20.68 -42.85 -7.33
N ARG A 720 20.18 -41.98 -6.44
CA ARG A 720 19.03 -41.12 -6.72
C ARG A 720 19.47 -39.67 -6.80
N VAL A 721 19.60 -39.12 -8.00
CA VAL A 721 20.16 -37.79 -8.22
C VAL A 721 19.04 -36.82 -8.58
N GLN A 722 18.91 -35.73 -7.83
CA GLN A 722 17.87 -34.71 -8.05
C GLN A 722 18.36 -33.34 -7.60
N GLU A 723 17.73 -32.29 -8.09
CA GLU A 723 18.00 -30.94 -7.60
C GLU A 723 17.58 -30.82 -6.12
N SER A 724 18.42 -30.18 -5.32
CA SER A 724 18.18 -30.03 -3.89
C SER A 724 17.23 -28.86 -3.62
N THR A 725 16.14 -29.12 -2.89
CA THR A 725 15.20 -28.10 -2.43
C THR A 725 15.71 -27.30 -1.21
N SER A 726 16.95 -27.55 -0.76
CA SER A 726 17.54 -26.92 0.43
C SER A 726 18.37 -25.69 0.06
N ARG A 727 18.20 -24.57 0.79
CA ARG A 727 19.00 -23.35 0.57
C ARG A 727 20.51 -23.64 0.65
N VAL A 728 21.28 -23.12 -0.31
CA VAL A 728 22.74 -23.23 -0.37
C VAL A 728 23.36 -22.47 0.81
N ARG A 729 24.25 -23.10 1.58
CA ARG A 729 24.96 -22.43 2.69
C ARG A 729 25.97 -21.44 2.11
N GLN A 730 26.10 -20.26 2.73
CA GLN A 730 27.02 -19.22 2.28
C GLN A 730 28.44 -19.33 2.86
N GLN A 731 28.70 -20.26 3.79
CA GLN A 731 30.03 -20.52 4.36
C GLN A 731 30.18 -21.97 4.86
N ALA A 732 31.41 -22.51 4.78
CA ALA A 732 31.78 -23.85 5.24
C ALA A 732 32.34 -23.85 6.67
N GLY A 733 31.96 -24.84 7.49
CA GLY A 733 32.47 -25.05 8.86
C GLY A 733 31.38 -25.29 9.93
N MET A 734 31.56 -26.31 10.78
CA MET A 734 30.59 -26.79 11.76
C MET A 734 30.53 -25.96 13.06
N GLY A 735 29.34 -25.88 13.66
CA GLY A 735 29.15 -25.83 15.12
C GLY A 735 27.82 -26.50 15.47
N ASN A 736 27.65 -27.31 16.51
CA ASN A 736 28.55 -28.04 17.41
C ASN A 736 27.90 -29.44 17.54
N PRO A 737 28.57 -30.57 17.24
CA PRO A 737 27.93 -31.90 17.19
C PRO A 737 27.32 -32.36 18.52
N ASP A 738 27.74 -31.77 19.63
CA ASP A 738 27.27 -32.16 20.96
C ASP A 738 26.02 -31.40 21.42
N MET A 739 25.42 -30.54 20.59
CA MET A 739 24.30 -29.67 20.97
C MET A 739 23.06 -29.95 20.12
N CYS A 740 21.94 -30.25 20.79
CA CYS A 740 20.64 -30.44 20.13
C CYS A 740 20.21 -29.14 19.44
N TYR A 741 20.05 -29.18 18.12
CA TYR A 741 19.73 -28.02 17.28
C TYR A 741 18.39 -27.35 17.61
N ARG A 742 17.51 -28.03 18.35
CA ARG A 742 16.15 -27.57 18.63
C ARG A 742 16.02 -26.81 19.97
N CYS A 743 16.77 -27.23 20.99
CA CYS A 743 16.71 -26.61 22.32
C CYS A 743 18.04 -25.98 22.75
N GLY A 744 19.12 -26.21 22.01
CA GLY A 744 20.44 -25.67 22.30
C GLY A 744 21.13 -26.30 23.51
N SER A 745 20.72 -27.48 23.96
CA SER A 745 21.36 -28.22 25.07
C SER A 745 21.94 -29.56 24.59
N GLY A 746 23.05 -30.01 25.18
CA GLY A 746 23.75 -31.22 24.75
C GLY A 746 23.26 -32.54 25.34
N GLY A 747 23.78 -33.65 24.79
CA GLY A 747 23.54 -35.01 25.31
C GLY A 747 22.36 -35.79 24.71
N HIS A 748 21.72 -35.30 23.65
CA HIS A 748 20.65 -36.02 22.92
C HIS A 748 20.50 -35.47 21.49
N TRP A 749 19.90 -36.26 20.59
CA TRP A 749 19.63 -35.83 19.22
C TRP A 749 18.34 -35.01 19.11
N SER A 750 18.24 -34.13 18.11
CA SER A 750 17.04 -33.29 17.86
C SER A 750 15.72 -34.05 17.67
N LYS A 751 15.75 -35.38 17.48
CA LYS A 751 14.57 -36.26 17.42
C LYS A 751 14.16 -36.83 18.77
N GLU A 752 15.06 -36.81 19.74
CA GLU A 752 14.88 -37.29 21.12
C GLU A 752 14.72 -36.10 22.08
N CYS A 753 14.56 -34.89 21.54
CA CYS A 753 14.42 -33.66 22.31
C CYS A 753 13.13 -33.72 23.15
N PRO A 754 13.22 -33.70 24.50
CA PRO A 754 12.07 -33.91 25.38
C PRO A 754 11.07 -32.74 25.42
N ARG A 755 11.27 -31.71 24.59
CA ARG A 755 10.37 -30.54 24.49
C ARG A 755 9.13 -30.74 23.61
N ASP A 756 8.92 -31.90 22.96
CA ASP A 756 7.64 -32.19 22.31
C ASP A 756 7.24 -33.66 22.40
N GLY A 757 6.23 -33.94 23.23
CA GLY A 757 5.47 -35.17 23.14
C GLY A 757 4.43 -35.07 22.03
N ARG A 758 4.65 -35.76 20.90
CA ARG A 758 3.78 -36.84 20.38
C ARG A 758 4.11 -37.21 18.93
N LEU A 759 4.82 -38.34 18.82
CA LEU A 759 4.57 -39.51 17.98
C LEU A 759 4.42 -39.33 16.45
N SER A 760 5.51 -39.73 15.80
CA SER A 760 5.49 -40.58 14.61
C SER A 760 4.60 -41.81 14.79
N GLY A 761 3.94 -42.20 13.71
CA GLY A 761 3.36 -43.52 13.51
C GLY A 761 2.99 -43.71 12.04
N GLY A 762 3.97 -43.60 11.15
CA GLY A 762 3.83 -43.96 9.74
C GLY A 762 4.17 -45.43 9.48
N GLY A 763 3.68 -45.91 8.35
CA GLY A 763 4.07 -47.17 7.68
C GLY A 763 2.84 -47.77 7.00
N GLY A 764 2.80 -48.10 5.71
CA GLY A 764 3.79 -48.19 4.66
C GLY A 764 3.32 -49.24 3.63
N GLY A 765 3.61 -49.03 2.35
CA GLY A 765 3.44 -50.01 1.26
C GLY A 765 2.17 -49.80 0.42
N GLY A 766 2.16 -49.85 -0.91
CA GLY A 766 3.18 -50.17 -1.91
C GLY A 766 2.48 -50.67 -3.19
N GLY A 767 2.94 -50.22 -4.36
CA GLY A 767 2.82 -50.97 -5.63
C GLY A 767 1.62 -50.74 -6.56
N GLY A 768 1.92 -50.26 -7.78
CA GLY A 768 1.51 -50.96 -9.01
C GLY A 768 0.21 -50.57 -9.72
N GLY A 769 0.36 -49.80 -10.81
CA GLY A 769 -0.15 -50.16 -12.14
C GLY A 769 -1.65 -50.22 -12.44
N GLY A 770 -2.10 -49.35 -13.36
CA GLY A 770 -2.98 -49.74 -14.47
C GLY A 770 -4.49 -49.55 -14.32
N GLY A 771 -5.04 -48.65 -15.14
CA GLY A 771 -6.26 -48.89 -15.93
C GLY A 771 -7.64 -48.81 -15.25
N GLY A 772 -8.40 -47.79 -15.64
CA GLY A 772 -9.82 -47.92 -16.02
C GLY A 772 -10.89 -48.07 -14.92
N GLY A 773 -11.92 -47.21 -15.00
CA GLY A 773 -13.30 -47.62 -14.71
C GLY A 773 -13.91 -47.28 -13.33
N SER A 774 -14.72 -46.22 -13.33
CA SER A 774 -16.08 -46.10 -12.77
C SER A 774 -16.54 -46.85 -11.49
N ARG A 775 -17.20 -46.05 -10.61
CA ARG A 775 -18.36 -46.33 -9.70
C ARG A 775 -18.11 -46.65 -8.21
N TYR A 776 -18.64 -45.72 -7.39
CA TYR A 776 -19.26 -45.77 -6.04
C TYR A 776 -18.62 -46.56 -4.88
N PRO A 777 -18.55 -46.00 -3.65
CA PRO A 777 -18.09 -46.71 -2.45
C PRO A 777 -19.25 -47.38 -1.68
N PRO A 778 -18.99 -48.47 -0.91
CA PRO A 778 -19.90 -48.99 0.11
C PRO A 778 -19.49 -48.59 1.55
N GLN A 779 -20.47 -48.71 2.44
CA GLN A 779 -20.54 -48.34 3.87
C GLN A 779 -19.79 -49.30 4.84
N PRO A 780 -19.59 -48.94 6.13
CA PRO A 780 -18.71 -49.64 7.07
C PRO A 780 -19.45 -50.64 8.02
N PRO A 781 -18.74 -51.51 8.75
CA PRO A 781 -19.27 -52.26 9.89
C PRO A 781 -18.70 -51.82 11.27
N PRO A 782 -19.27 -52.31 12.40
CA PRO A 782 -19.53 -51.47 13.58
C PRO A 782 -18.75 -51.80 14.87
N GLU A 783 -19.02 -50.93 15.86
CA GLU A 783 -18.71 -50.86 17.30
C GLU A 783 -18.31 -52.12 18.11
N ARG A 784 -17.48 -51.91 19.15
CA ARG A 784 -17.67 -52.50 20.49
C ARG A 784 -16.88 -51.81 21.63
N GLU A 785 -17.67 -51.19 22.51
CA GLU A 785 -17.67 -51.21 23.99
C GLU A 785 -16.43 -51.45 24.89
N ARG A 786 -16.46 -50.64 25.99
CA ARG A 786 -16.07 -50.90 27.41
C ARG A 786 -14.62 -50.67 27.88
N GLY A 787 -14.47 -49.58 28.65
CA GLY A 787 -14.53 -49.67 30.12
C GLY A 787 -13.23 -49.54 30.93
N GLY A 788 -13.23 -48.59 31.89
CA GLY A 788 -12.82 -48.89 33.27
C GLY A 788 -11.49 -48.34 33.81
N ARG A 789 -11.60 -47.21 34.55
CA ARG A 789 -10.99 -46.86 35.86
C ARG A 789 -9.57 -47.34 36.26
N GLY A 790 -8.78 -46.42 36.85
CA GLY A 790 -7.82 -46.77 37.90
C GLY A 790 -6.77 -45.71 38.27
N SER A 791 -6.95 -45.13 39.46
CA SER A 791 -6.12 -44.14 40.20
C SER A 791 -4.71 -44.62 40.62
N PHE A 792 -3.76 -43.69 40.84
CA PHE A 792 -2.88 -43.50 42.03
C PHE A 792 -1.61 -42.68 41.69
N GLY A 793 -1.14 -41.83 42.61
CA GLY A 793 -0.09 -40.83 42.38
C GLY A 793 1.21 -40.95 43.20
N ALA A 794 1.94 -39.81 43.24
CA ALA A 794 2.95 -39.34 44.22
C ALA A 794 4.48 -39.39 43.92
N SER A 795 5.11 -38.22 44.18
CA SER A 795 6.50 -37.90 44.62
C SER A 795 7.66 -38.00 43.58
N SER A 796 8.41 -36.94 43.27
CA SER A 796 9.39 -36.08 44.01
C SER A 796 10.85 -36.54 43.82
N ARG A 797 11.71 -35.65 43.32
CA ARG A 797 13.14 -35.58 43.67
C ARG A 797 13.74 -34.19 43.38
N TYR A 798 14.29 -33.57 44.43
CA TYR A 798 15.18 -32.41 44.43
C TYR A 798 16.60 -32.83 44.00
N ASP A 799 17.35 -31.95 43.33
CA ASP A 799 18.80 -32.03 43.12
C ASP A 799 19.47 -30.78 43.75
N PRO A 800 20.54 -30.88 44.58
CA PRO A 800 20.99 -29.81 45.44
C PRO A 800 22.39 -29.28 45.07
N TYR A 801 22.54 -28.31 44.16
CA TYR A 801 23.74 -27.43 44.06
C TYR A 801 23.43 -26.14 43.27
N PRO A 802 23.79 -24.93 43.76
CA PRO A 802 23.70 -23.70 42.98
C PRO A 802 24.93 -23.52 42.04
N PRO A 803 24.77 -22.92 40.85
CA PRO A 803 25.89 -22.66 39.95
C PRO A 803 26.83 -21.54 40.49
N PRO A 804 28.13 -21.56 40.12
CA PRO A 804 29.13 -20.64 40.63
C PRO A 804 28.96 -19.21 40.08
N PRO A 805 29.45 -18.18 40.80
CA PRO A 805 29.35 -16.79 40.35
C PRO A 805 30.28 -16.49 39.16
N PRO A 806 29.92 -15.52 38.29
CA PRO A 806 30.65 -15.19 37.07
C PRO A 806 32.02 -14.51 37.32
N PRO A 807 32.94 -14.56 36.34
CA PRO A 807 34.34 -14.11 36.50
C PRO A 807 34.53 -12.59 36.64
N SER A 808 35.67 -12.22 37.24
CA SER A 808 35.96 -10.95 37.90
C SER A 808 36.08 -9.69 37.03
N TYR A 809 35.79 -9.72 35.72
CA TYR A 809 35.75 -8.51 34.89
C TYR A 809 34.35 -7.89 34.79
N ALA A 810 33.30 -8.55 35.32
CA ALA A 810 31.92 -8.06 35.36
C ALA A 810 31.55 -7.37 36.70
N ARG A 811 32.53 -6.99 37.54
CA ARG A 811 32.28 -6.38 38.87
C ARG A 811 32.55 -4.88 38.95
N GLU A 812 33.23 -4.28 37.97
CA GLU A 812 33.61 -2.86 38.01
C GLU A 812 32.73 -1.92 37.17
N ARG A 813 31.81 -2.43 36.33
CA ARG A 813 30.80 -1.61 35.63
C ARG A 813 29.46 -1.45 36.36
N LEU A 814 29.24 -2.19 37.46
CA LEU A 814 27.99 -2.18 38.23
C LEU A 814 28.01 -1.30 39.48
N ILE A 815 29.13 -0.62 39.76
CA ILE A 815 29.23 0.32 40.90
C ILE A 815 29.06 1.78 40.45
N ARG A 816 29.36 2.13 39.19
CA ARG A 816 29.15 3.51 38.67
C ARG A 816 27.72 3.85 38.25
N TYR A 817 26.84 2.87 38.05
CA TYR A 817 25.43 3.12 37.72
C TYR A 817 24.48 3.06 38.94
N ARG A 818 25.00 2.78 40.14
CA ARG A 818 24.19 2.68 41.36
C ARG A 818 24.12 4.00 42.15
N GLU A 819 25.06 4.92 41.95
CA GLU A 819 25.08 6.22 42.64
C GLU A 819 24.32 7.34 41.91
N GLU A 820 24.03 7.18 40.61
CA GLU A 820 23.18 8.13 39.85
C GLU A 820 21.70 7.72 39.80
N PHE A 821 21.35 6.47 40.13
CA PHE A 821 19.97 5.99 40.16
C PHE A 821 19.22 6.33 41.46
N ASP A 822 19.93 6.53 42.57
CA ASP A 822 19.33 6.96 43.85
C ASP A 822 18.89 8.43 43.88
N ARG A 823 19.17 9.21 42.82
CA ARG A 823 18.74 10.61 42.70
C ARG A 823 17.42 10.82 41.93
N PHE A 824 16.90 9.78 41.26
CA PHE A 824 15.65 9.85 40.47
C PHE A 824 14.55 8.88 40.93
N GLY A 825 14.75 8.16 42.03
CA GLY A 825 13.74 7.30 42.64
C GLY A 825 12.65 8.07 43.40
N ARG A 826 11.81 8.85 42.71
CA ARG A 826 10.50 9.34 43.18
C ARG A 826 9.57 9.62 41.99
N TYR A 827 9.14 8.58 41.29
CA TYR A 827 8.02 8.62 40.35
C TYR A 827 7.15 7.38 40.54
N ASP A 828 6.57 7.26 41.74
CA ASP A 828 5.61 6.20 42.05
C ASP A 828 4.65 6.67 43.14
N ARG A 829 3.91 7.75 42.82
CA ARG A 829 2.72 8.19 43.58
C ARG A 829 1.96 9.30 42.85
N TYR A 830 1.29 9.01 41.74
CA TYR A 830 0.27 9.91 41.16
C TYR A 830 -0.71 9.14 40.27
N TYR A 831 -1.50 8.24 40.86
CA TYR A 831 -2.82 7.84 40.35
C TYR A 831 -3.70 7.46 41.54
N ASP A 832 -3.92 8.43 42.42
CA ASP A 832 -5.19 8.56 43.10
C ASP A 832 -5.34 10.01 43.59
N GLU A 833 -6.56 10.52 43.52
CA GLU A 833 -7.02 11.88 43.90
C GLU A 833 -6.77 13.05 42.93
N GLY A 834 -7.88 13.48 42.29
CA GLY A 834 -8.57 14.74 42.62
C GLY A 834 -7.82 16.07 42.56
N LEU A 835 -8.34 16.95 41.68
CA LEU A 835 -8.30 18.43 41.69
C LEU A 835 -7.07 19.12 41.05
N PHE A 836 -7.30 19.77 39.89
CA PHE A 836 -7.33 21.25 39.81
C PHE A 836 -7.87 21.71 38.42
N GLU A 837 -9.15 22.04 38.36
CA GLU A 837 -9.64 23.18 37.56
C GLU A 837 -9.74 24.38 38.51
N SER A 838 -9.16 25.52 38.13
CA SER A 838 -9.88 26.81 38.02
C SER A 838 -8.96 28.02 38.14
N ARG A 839 -9.07 28.91 37.15
CA ARG A 839 -9.15 30.38 37.22
C ARG A 839 -9.85 30.78 35.91
N TYR A 840 -11.03 31.39 35.82
CA TYR A 840 -11.88 32.24 36.67
C TYR A 840 -13.38 31.90 36.37
N GLY A 841 -14.41 32.09 37.21
CA GLY A 841 -14.61 32.87 38.44
C GLY A 841 -15.74 32.31 39.35
N ASP A 842 -16.09 33.08 40.39
CA ASP A 842 -16.55 32.69 41.75
C ASP A 842 -17.81 31.80 41.95
N PRO A 843 -17.84 30.91 42.99
CA PRO A 843 -19.02 30.16 43.44
C PRO A 843 -19.64 30.64 44.79
N PRO A 844 -20.90 30.23 45.12
CA PRO A 844 -21.69 30.69 46.28
C PRO A 844 -21.33 30.00 47.63
N PRO A 845 -21.85 30.46 48.81
CA PRO A 845 -21.32 30.08 50.12
C PRO A 845 -21.75 28.67 50.62
N PRO A 846 -21.00 28.06 51.58
CA PRO A 846 -21.07 26.63 51.88
C PRO A 846 -22.07 26.24 52.99
N LEU A 847 -22.52 24.98 52.94
CA LEU A 847 -23.31 24.27 53.96
C LEU A 847 -22.42 23.41 54.89
N PRO A 848 -22.90 23.00 56.09
CA PRO A 848 -22.07 22.38 57.14
C PRO A 848 -21.85 20.85 56.97
N PRO A 849 -20.82 20.27 57.62
CA PRO A 849 -20.31 18.92 57.33
C PRO A 849 -21.00 17.78 58.10
N LEU A 850 -20.95 16.58 57.52
CA LEU A 850 -21.41 15.29 58.07
C LEU A 850 -20.28 14.49 58.75
N PRO A 851 -20.60 13.55 59.68
CA PRO A 851 -19.62 12.82 60.49
C PRO A 851 -19.05 11.53 59.83
N PRO A 852 -17.93 10.98 60.34
CA PRO A 852 -17.12 9.93 59.67
C PRO A 852 -17.59 8.48 59.94
N PRO A 853 -17.14 7.49 59.11
CA PRO A 853 -17.58 6.10 59.18
C PRO A 853 -16.75 5.22 60.14
N MET A 854 -17.41 4.22 60.76
CA MET A 854 -16.81 3.22 61.66
C MET A 854 -16.37 1.93 60.93
N MET A 855 -15.21 1.39 61.34
CA MET A 855 -14.67 0.06 61.03
C MET A 855 -15.46 -1.10 61.65
N ARG A 856 -15.38 -2.31 61.04
CA ARG A 856 -15.20 -3.62 61.74
C ARG A 856 -14.94 -4.82 60.80
N ASP A 857 -13.75 -5.41 61.00
CA ASP A 857 -13.27 -6.81 61.10
C ASP A 857 -13.94 -8.05 60.44
N SER A 858 -13.04 -9.01 60.17
CA SER A 858 -13.15 -10.36 59.58
C SER A 858 -13.87 -11.43 60.40
N MET A 859 -14.37 -12.51 59.76
CA MET A 859 -14.16 -13.90 60.21
C MET A 859 -14.65 -14.97 59.20
N TYR A 860 -13.95 -16.12 59.21
CA TYR A 860 -14.22 -17.37 58.51
C TYR A 860 -15.32 -18.23 59.21
N ASP A 861 -15.96 -19.08 58.40
CA ASP A 861 -16.46 -20.45 58.66
C ASP A 861 -17.90 -20.77 59.15
N HIS A 862 -18.41 -21.86 58.56
CA HIS A 862 -19.50 -22.80 58.89
C HIS A 862 -20.98 -22.52 58.55
N HIS A 863 -21.41 -23.22 57.49
CA HIS A 863 -22.55 -24.14 57.36
C HIS A 863 -23.93 -23.85 58.00
N ARG A 864 -24.95 -24.00 57.13
CA ARG A 864 -26.40 -24.23 57.34
C ARG A 864 -27.32 -23.00 57.39
N ARG A 865 -28.01 -22.75 56.26
CA ARG A 865 -29.38 -22.20 56.23
C ARG A 865 -30.25 -22.95 55.21
N PRO A 866 -31.58 -23.02 55.44
CA PRO A 866 -32.49 -24.06 54.95
C PRO A 866 -33.08 -23.77 53.55
N PRO A 867 -33.76 -24.73 52.90
CA PRO A 867 -34.30 -24.55 51.55
C PRO A 867 -35.47 -23.56 51.52
N LEU A 868 -35.52 -22.77 50.44
CA LEU A 868 -36.62 -21.86 50.10
C LEU A 868 -37.89 -22.66 49.74
N PRO A 869 -39.10 -22.15 50.06
CA PRO A 869 -40.36 -22.78 49.68
C PRO A 869 -40.65 -22.63 48.17
N PRO A 870 -41.38 -23.58 47.54
CA PRO A 870 -41.66 -23.55 46.11
C PRO A 870 -42.68 -22.48 45.72
N LEU A 871 -42.45 -21.84 44.56
CA LEU A 871 -43.35 -20.89 43.92
C LEU A 871 -44.62 -21.59 43.38
N PRO A 872 -45.80 -20.94 43.41
CA PRO A 872 -47.04 -21.50 42.87
C PRO A 872 -47.04 -21.52 41.33
N PRO A 873 -47.75 -22.48 40.69
CA PRO A 873 -47.72 -22.68 39.24
C PRO A 873 -48.55 -21.63 38.47
N PRO A 874 -48.16 -21.28 37.23
CA PRO A 874 -48.94 -20.37 36.38
C PRO A 874 -50.16 -21.06 35.75
N GLU A 875 -51.29 -20.35 35.76
CA GLU A 875 -52.57 -20.75 35.18
C GLU A 875 -52.54 -20.76 33.64
N LEU A 876 -53.13 -21.80 33.04
CA LEU A 876 -53.34 -22.00 31.60
C LEU A 876 -54.72 -21.47 31.16
N PRO A 877 -54.84 -20.93 29.94
CA PRO A 877 -56.11 -20.95 29.22
C PRO A 877 -56.07 -21.83 27.96
N GLY A 878 -56.85 -22.93 27.99
CA GLY A 878 -57.86 -23.28 26.97
C GLY A 878 -57.44 -23.63 25.53
N TYR A 879 -57.42 -24.93 25.24
CA TYR A 879 -57.48 -25.52 23.88
C TYR A 879 -58.81 -25.21 23.16
N LEU A 880 -58.75 -24.86 21.87
CA LEU A 880 -59.87 -24.98 20.92
C LEU A 880 -59.44 -25.72 19.64
N ARG A 881 -60.31 -26.63 19.20
CA ARG A 881 -60.12 -27.68 18.18
C ARG A 881 -60.14 -27.16 16.73
N TYR A 882 -59.44 -27.91 15.87
CA TYR A 882 -59.52 -27.92 14.42
C TYR A 882 -60.93 -28.23 13.85
N GLY A 883 -61.30 -27.53 12.77
CA GLY A 883 -62.40 -27.88 11.86
C GLY A 883 -62.04 -27.56 10.40
N ARG A 884 -62.24 -28.53 9.51
CA ARG A 884 -61.92 -28.50 8.06
C ARG A 884 -63.11 -27.98 7.20
N ARG A 885 -62.75 -27.27 6.12
CA ARG A 885 -63.31 -27.20 4.73
C ARG A 885 -64.80 -26.87 4.48
N SER A 886 -65.06 -25.84 3.66
CA SER A 886 -65.56 -25.85 2.23
C SER A 886 -66.16 -24.45 1.85
N PRO A 887 -66.65 -24.18 0.60
CA PRO A 887 -65.99 -23.43 -0.49
C PRO A 887 -66.73 -22.11 -0.91
N PRO A 888 -66.30 -21.37 -1.98
CA PRO A 888 -66.77 -20.00 -2.26
C PRO A 888 -67.86 -19.92 -3.36
N PRO A 889 -68.54 -18.76 -3.53
CA PRO A 889 -69.32 -18.44 -4.73
C PRO A 889 -68.64 -17.35 -5.62
N PRO A 890 -69.11 -17.14 -6.88
CA PRO A 890 -68.23 -16.93 -8.02
C PRO A 890 -68.32 -15.57 -8.75
N ARG A 891 -67.29 -15.38 -9.61
CA ARG A 891 -67.13 -14.57 -10.83
C ARG A 891 -68.32 -13.75 -11.37
N SER A 892 -68.02 -12.53 -11.81
CA SER A 892 -68.56 -11.95 -13.05
C SER A 892 -67.43 -11.50 -13.99
N ARG A 893 -67.63 -11.81 -15.27
CA ARG A 893 -66.77 -11.58 -16.44
C ARG A 893 -67.30 -10.39 -17.24
N GLY A 894 -66.42 -9.82 -18.08
CA GLY A 894 -66.76 -9.10 -19.31
C GLY A 894 -66.75 -7.57 -19.14
N MET A 895 -66.26 -6.76 -20.07
CA MET A 895 -66.03 -6.97 -21.49
C MET A 895 -65.01 -5.97 -22.05
N ASP A 896 -64.49 -6.38 -23.21
CA ASP A 896 -63.62 -5.77 -24.19
C ASP A 896 -64.04 -4.41 -24.79
N SER A 897 -63.07 -3.87 -25.55
CA SER A 897 -63.16 -2.90 -26.67
C SER A 897 -63.13 -1.41 -26.27
N GLY A 898 -62.46 -0.49 -26.96
CA GLY A 898 -61.75 -0.53 -28.23
C GLY A 898 -61.81 0.84 -28.91
N SER A 899 -60.68 1.56 -28.94
CA SER A 899 -60.24 2.47 -30.02
C SER A 899 -60.90 3.85 -30.29
N ARG A 900 -60.01 4.84 -30.41
CA ARG A 900 -59.91 5.96 -31.39
C ARG A 900 -60.70 7.29 -31.24
N ARG A 901 -59.89 8.33 -30.90
CA ARG A 901 -59.56 9.60 -31.63
C ARG A 901 -60.48 10.85 -31.60
N ARG A 902 -59.81 11.97 -31.22
CA ARG A 902 -59.93 13.41 -31.61
C ARG A 902 -61.17 14.16 -31.04
N SER A 903 -61.14 15.39 -30.52
CA SER A 903 -60.42 16.62 -30.93
C SER A 903 -60.65 17.82 -29.96
N ILE A 904 -59.63 18.71 -29.83
CA ILE A 904 -59.67 20.21 -29.85
C ILE A 904 -60.11 21.06 -28.60
N SER A 905 -59.09 21.73 -28.01
CA SER A 905 -58.97 23.15 -27.50
C SER A 905 -59.78 23.70 -26.30
N PRO A 906 -59.43 24.88 -25.71
CA PRO A 906 -58.14 25.44 -25.22
C PRO A 906 -58.26 26.03 -23.75
N PRO A 907 -57.20 26.60 -23.13
CA PRO A 907 -57.26 27.27 -21.82
C PRO A 907 -57.42 28.81 -21.93
N PRO A 908 -57.87 29.53 -20.87
CA PRO A 908 -57.97 30.99 -20.90
C PRO A 908 -56.70 31.70 -20.39
N HIS A 909 -56.41 32.83 -21.04
CA HIS A 909 -55.42 33.86 -20.69
C HIS A 909 -56.07 35.02 -19.91
N HIS A 910 -55.26 35.76 -19.12
CA HIS A 910 -55.24 37.24 -18.99
C HIS A 910 -54.02 37.63 -18.09
N SER A 911 -52.88 38.14 -18.60
CA SER A 911 -52.49 39.55 -18.94
C SER A 911 -52.35 40.47 -17.70
N LEU A 912 -51.20 41.00 -17.23
CA LEU A 912 -50.03 41.77 -17.75
C LEU A 912 -50.05 43.25 -17.27
N GLN A 913 -48.84 43.79 -16.96
CA GLN A 913 -48.42 45.23 -16.82
C GLN A 913 -48.55 45.93 -15.43
N PHE A 914 -47.70 46.87 -14.94
CA PHE A 914 -46.34 47.41 -15.24
C PHE A 914 -45.90 48.36 -14.07
N HIS A 915 -44.57 48.49 -13.83
CA HIS A 915 -43.78 49.69 -13.45
C HIS A 915 -43.59 50.22 -11.96
N PRO A 916 -42.48 50.98 -11.68
CA PRO A 916 -41.59 50.96 -10.47
C PRO A 916 -41.48 52.36 -9.76
N PRO A 917 -40.33 52.85 -9.19
CA PRO A 917 -39.35 52.40 -8.17
C PRO A 917 -39.48 53.24 -6.85
N PRO A 918 -38.42 53.41 -6.01
CA PRO A 918 -37.89 54.78 -5.92
C PRO A 918 -36.36 54.90 -5.77
N SER A 919 -35.85 56.06 -6.19
CA SER A 919 -34.44 56.47 -6.28
C SER A 919 -34.06 57.58 -5.28
N SER A 920 -32.80 57.49 -4.81
CA SER A 920 -31.82 58.49 -4.32
C SER A 920 -32.16 59.99 -4.09
N ARG A 921 -31.68 60.54 -2.95
CA ARG A 921 -30.97 61.84 -2.68
C ARG A 921 -30.95 62.10 -1.14
N GLY A 922 -29.95 62.61 -0.42
CA GLY A 922 -28.57 63.07 -0.65
C GLY A 922 -27.93 63.69 0.64
N TYR A 923 -26.60 63.72 0.68
CA TYR A 923 -25.64 64.71 1.28
C TYR A 923 -25.46 65.03 2.81
N VAL A 924 -24.30 64.58 3.39
CA VAL A 924 -23.14 65.30 4.07
C VAL A 924 -23.34 66.07 5.43
N PRO A 925 -22.34 66.35 6.36
CA PRO A 925 -20.87 66.05 6.51
C PRO A 925 -20.36 65.53 7.91
N LEU A 926 -19.08 65.11 7.99
CA LEU A 926 -17.99 65.49 8.95
C LEU A 926 -16.92 64.37 9.06
N THR A 927 -15.77 64.47 8.36
CA THR A 927 -14.41 64.85 8.88
C THR A 927 -13.89 63.96 10.01
N ARG A 928 -12.63 63.52 10.13
CA ARG A 928 -11.34 63.65 9.41
C ARG A 928 -10.41 62.56 10.01
N ARG A 929 -9.51 62.02 9.18
CA ARG A 929 -8.19 61.38 9.42
C ARG A 929 -7.36 61.91 10.63
N PRO A 930 -6.12 61.41 10.90
CA PRO A 930 -5.44 60.11 10.62
C PRO A 930 -4.54 59.59 11.78
N TYR A 931 -4.01 58.36 11.68
CA TYR A 931 -2.60 58.04 11.39
C TYR A 931 -2.44 56.55 11.09
#